data_AF-A0A6A6TZU4-F1
#
_entry.id   AF-A0A6A6TZU4-F1
#
_cell.length_a   1.000
_cell.length_b   1.000
_cell.length_c   1.000
_cell.angle_alpha   90.00
_cell.angle_beta   90.00
_cell.angle_gamma   90.00
#
_symmetry.space_group_name_H-M   'P 1'
#
loop_
_entity.id
_entity.type
_entity.pdbx_description
1 polymer ?
#
loop_
_entity_poly.entity_id
_entity_poly.type
_entity_poly.pdbx_seq_one_letter_code
_entity_poly.pdbx_strand_id
1 'polypeptide(L)'
;MKALCSTSTILLACAILPSAVLGGDVLQSNGFSMCSADADITVQKLNIQYDKGSNQVVFDVAGTSTKQQEVTATLTVTAYGQQVYTNTFDPCSNSTRVAQLCPIPSGSYSANGSQAIPEKYANLIPAIAFTVPDLDGMAKLTFTAKDTGEQVACIQSAVGNGKTFSVPAVPLVAAGVAGTALLVSGLSALGAGGQPGVSSPSPSFADVIGWFQSMAMNGMLSVTYPQVYRSFSRNFGFAGLLIPWDTMQSGIDAFRQKTGGNLTDDSVDFLKNATFVYQGANGTITKRSLFTSRLVARASTDSAGSNHVVSGIQAYVEPFIIPKSNTFMTVLMIFGIIILAIVIGILLFKLVLELVALMGKLSKPLDGFRKRYWWIMAKTITNLILLLYGVWTLYCVYQFTQGDSWAAKVLAGITLAIFTGVLVWFSWKIWSLARMYRKADGDASALFENKETWRKYSIFYEHYKKSYWWVFIPVIIYTFARGVIIAAGDGHGLFQTGGQLILEAIMLLMLIFFRPYAHKSSNWISITIQVVKLLSVLCILVFVDQIGMSDAPKAITGIVLVAMQSVLTGLLAILIIVNGLIHLCRTNPHRKARKEAEKQRDTLTPLDPHASFLDPERWQKRTTFESLDGNKPYVVDTSRYDHIRKPSSTSMQMPLLPHVSLPSQYRTSRY
;
A
#
# COMPACT_ATOMS: atom_id res chain seq x y z
N MET A 1 -17.34 -29.36 5.70
CA MET A 1 -17.85 -28.21 4.89
C MET A 1 -18.72 -27.22 5.67
N LYS A 2 -19.74 -27.61 6.47
CA LYS A 2 -20.45 -26.66 7.36
C LYS A 2 -19.57 -26.09 8.51
N ALA A 3 -18.71 -26.93 9.11
CA ALA A 3 -17.84 -26.52 10.23
C ALA A 3 -16.87 -25.36 9.88
N LEU A 4 -16.34 -25.32 8.66
CA LEU A 4 -15.43 -24.27 8.16
C LEU A 4 -16.06 -22.86 8.06
N CYS A 5 -17.39 -22.75 8.17
CA CYS A 5 -18.08 -21.46 8.16
C CYS A 5 -18.31 -20.91 9.58
N SER A 6 -18.28 -21.77 10.60
CA SER A 6 -18.50 -21.37 12.00
C SER A 6 -17.23 -20.89 12.70
N THR A 7 -16.05 -21.11 12.09
CA THR A 7 -14.73 -20.72 12.62
C THR A 7 -14.34 -19.26 12.31
N SER A 8 -15.23 -18.49 11.66
CA SER A 8 -14.95 -17.11 11.23
C SER A 8 -14.68 -16.13 12.37
N THR A 9 -15.04 -16.46 13.62
CA THR A 9 -14.69 -15.69 14.83
C THR A 9 -13.35 -16.11 15.44
N ILE A 10 -12.88 -17.34 15.20
CA ILE A 10 -11.61 -17.86 15.75
C ILE A 10 -10.43 -17.41 14.89
N LEU A 11 -10.62 -17.23 13.59
CA LEU A 11 -9.57 -16.74 12.68
C LEU A 11 -9.05 -15.32 13.00
N LEU A 12 -9.80 -14.55 13.80
CA LEU A 12 -9.40 -13.19 14.19
C LEU A 12 -8.25 -13.17 15.22
N ALA A 13 -8.03 -14.28 15.94
CA ALA A 13 -7.00 -14.38 16.99
C ALA A 13 -5.61 -14.81 16.47
N CYS A 14 -5.53 -15.57 15.38
CA CYS A 14 -4.26 -16.11 14.88
C CYS A 14 -3.44 -15.14 14.01
N ALA A 15 -3.96 -13.94 13.71
CA ALA A 15 -3.31 -12.99 12.79
C ALA A 15 -2.34 -11.99 13.46
N ILE A 16 -2.13 -12.09 14.79
CA ILE A 16 -1.27 -11.17 15.56
C ILE A 16 -0.04 -11.89 16.15
N LEU A 17 0.40 -12.98 15.52
CA LEU A 17 1.75 -13.49 15.72
C LEU A 17 2.63 -12.95 14.60
N PRO A 18 3.41 -11.87 14.81
CA PRO A 18 4.61 -11.70 14.00
C PRO A 18 5.40 -13.00 14.18
N SER A 19 5.70 -13.68 13.08
CA SER A 19 6.61 -14.81 13.11
C SER A 19 7.93 -14.29 13.65
N ALA A 20 8.20 -14.59 14.93
CA ALA A 20 9.48 -14.34 15.56
C ALA A 20 10.50 -15.22 14.82
N VAL A 21 11.08 -14.67 13.77
CA VAL A 21 12.19 -15.28 13.06
C VAL A 21 13.29 -15.42 14.11
N LEU A 22 13.58 -16.65 14.50
CA LEU A 22 14.70 -17.06 15.34
C LEU A 22 16.02 -16.87 14.56
N GLY A 23 16.25 -15.66 14.06
CA GLY A 23 17.56 -15.19 13.65
C GLY A 23 18.31 -14.81 14.92
N GLY A 24 19.45 -15.46 15.15
CA GLY A 24 20.26 -15.31 16.35
C GLY A 24 20.61 -13.85 16.66
N ASP A 25 20.94 -13.58 17.92
CA ASP A 25 21.30 -12.25 18.42
C ASP A 25 22.75 -11.88 17.99
N VAL A 26 22.94 -11.77 16.68
CA VAL A 26 24.23 -11.53 16.04
C VAL A 26 24.22 -10.18 15.32
N LEU A 27 25.24 -9.35 15.57
CA LEU A 27 25.51 -8.11 14.85
C LEU A 27 26.68 -8.33 13.88
N GLN A 28 26.62 -7.72 12.70
CA GLN A 28 27.57 -7.91 11.60
C GLN A 28 27.90 -6.58 10.91
N SER A 29 29.15 -6.43 10.48
CA SER A 29 29.60 -5.31 9.65
C SER A 29 29.11 -5.45 8.21
N ASN A 30 28.25 -4.53 7.76
CA ASN A 30 27.78 -4.41 6.39
C ASN A 30 28.68 -3.45 5.61
N GLY A 31 29.80 -3.95 5.11
CA GLY A 31 30.79 -3.17 4.36
C GLY A 31 31.51 -2.11 5.19
N PHE A 32 32.38 -1.34 4.55
CA PHE A 32 33.17 -0.29 5.18
C PHE A 32 33.49 0.86 4.21
N SER A 33 33.84 2.03 4.75
CA SER A 33 34.42 3.15 4.01
C SER A 33 35.52 3.82 4.85
N MET A 34 36.53 4.38 4.19
CA MET A 34 37.58 5.17 4.86
C MET A 34 37.05 6.59 5.13
N CYS A 35 37.28 7.12 6.33
CA CYS A 35 36.89 8.49 6.67
C CYS A 35 37.96 9.54 6.31
N SER A 36 39.21 9.10 6.14
CA SER A 36 40.38 9.91 5.78
C SER A 36 40.87 9.48 4.39
N ALA A 37 41.19 10.46 3.53
CA ALA A 37 41.67 10.20 2.17
C ALA A 37 43.14 9.75 2.17
N ASP A 38 43.98 10.48 2.88
CA ASP A 38 45.39 10.15 3.11
C ASP A 38 45.49 9.34 4.42
N ALA A 39 45.65 8.03 4.31
CA ALA A 39 45.78 7.13 5.46
C ALA A 39 47.00 6.22 5.29
N ASP A 40 47.90 6.21 6.28
CA ASP A 40 49.08 5.32 6.33
C ASP A 40 48.67 3.83 6.47
N ILE A 41 47.41 3.57 6.84
CA ILE A 41 46.79 2.24 6.90
C ILE A 41 45.52 2.24 6.05
N THR A 42 45.49 1.40 5.02
CA THR A 42 44.34 1.15 4.14
C THR A 42 43.77 -0.23 4.41
N VAL A 43 42.44 -0.37 4.40
CA VAL A 43 41.76 -1.66 4.62
C VAL A 43 41.12 -2.12 3.32
N GLN A 44 41.35 -3.39 2.99
CA GLN A 44 40.84 -4.06 1.78
C GLN A 44 39.68 -5.00 2.13
N LYS A 45 39.67 -5.55 3.34
CA LYS A 45 38.63 -6.45 3.85
C LYS A 45 38.37 -6.13 5.32
N LEU A 46 37.10 -5.93 5.67
CA LEU A 46 36.64 -5.78 7.04
C LEU A 46 35.38 -6.62 7.22
N ASN A 47 35.48 -7.69 8.00
CA ASN A 47 34.33 -8.45 8.48
C ASN A 47 34.43 -8.61 9.99
N ILE A 48 33.43 -8.11 10.71
CA ILE A 48 33.33 -8.15 12.17
C ILE A 48 31.92 -8.66 12.50
N GLN A 49 31.86 -9.73 13.27
CA GLN A 49 30.61 -10.36 13.72
C GLN A 49 30.65 -10.48 15.24
N TYR A 50 29.67 -9.90 15.93
CA TYR A 50 29.46 -10.05 17.36
C TYR A 50 28.27 -10.97 17.63
N ASP A 51 28.47 -12.06 18.35
CA ASP A 51 27.38 -12.91 18.85
C ASP A 51 27.16 -12.69 20.35
N LYS A 52 25.94 -12.28 20.71
CA LYS A 52 25.50 -12.08 22.09
C LYS A 52 25.32 -13.40 22.86
N GLY A 53 25.12 -14.53 22.18
CA GLY A 53 24.98 -15.83 22.82
C GLY A 53 26.30 -16.34 23.42
N SER A 54 27.41 -16.13 22.71
CA SER A 54 28.77 -16.48 23.14
C SER A 54 29.57 -15.32 23.76
N ASN A 55 29.07 -14.09 23.68
CA ASN A 55 29.79 -12.85 24.01
C ASN A 55 31.13 -12.71 23.25
N GLN A 56 31.23 -13.25 22.04
CA GLN A 56 32.45 -13.20 21.22
C GLN A 56 32.29 -12.31 19.99
N VAL A 57 33.34 -11.55 19.68
CA VAL A 57 33.57 -10.94 18.37
C VAL A 57 34.46 -11.86 17.56
N VAL A 58 33.97 -12.32 16.42
CA VAL A 58 34.78 -12.90 15.35
C VAL A 58 35.16 -11.79 14.39
N PHE A 59 36.44 -11.67 14.04
CA PHE A 59 36.95 -10.68 13.10
C PHE A 59 37.82 -11.33 12.03
N ASP A 60 37.77 -10.75 10.83
CA ASP A 60 38.52 -11.13 9.64
C ASP A 60 38.82 -9.82 8.87
N VAL A 61 40.07 -9.37 8.98
CA VAL A 61 40.52 -8.04 8.54
C VAL A 61 41.77 -8.19 7.70
N ALA A 62 41.80 -7.58 6.52
CA ALA A 62 42.99 -7.51 5.68
C ALA A 62 43.17 -6.11 5.09
N GLY A 63 44.43 -5.70 4.92
CA GLY A 63 44.78 -4.35 4.51
C GLY A 63 46.24 -4.20 4.14
N THR A 64 46.66 -2.96 3.99
CA THR A 64 48.01 -2.55 3.63
C THR A 64 48.45 -1.37 4.49
N SER A 65 49.70 -1.37 4.96
CA SER A 65 50.29 -0.23 5.67
C SER A 65 51.59 0.23 5.02
N THR A 66 51.79 1.55 4.97
CA THR A 66 52.98 2.20 4.39
C THR A 66 54.23 2.01 5.26
N LYS A 67 54.06 1.89 6.59
CA LYS A 67 55.14 1.85 7.59
C LYS A 67 54.78 0.86 8.70
N GLN A 68 55.81 0.35 9.39
CA GLN A 68 55.62 -0.43 10.61
C GLN A 68 55.43 0.52 11.80
N GLN A 69 54.33 0.38 12.55
CA GLN A 69 54.00 1.30 13.65
C GLN A 69 53.11 0.64 14.73
N GLU A 70 53.23 1.11 15.97
CA GLU A 70 52.26 0.83 17.05
C GLU A 70 51.12 1.86 17.01
N VAL A 71 49.88 1.37 17.05
CA VAL A 71 48.68 2.21 16.99
C VAL A 71 47.78 1.96 18.18
N THR A 72 47.09 3.00 18.64
CA THR A 72 46.00 2.91 19.60
C THR A 72 44.67 2.97 18.85
N ALA A 73 43.72 2.12 19.20
CA ALA A 73 42.45 2.00 18.49
C ALA A 73 41.29 2.56 19.33
N THR A 74 40.58 3.56 18.81
CA THR A 74 39.34 4.08 19.42
C THR A 74 38.14 3.57 18.63
N LEU A 75 37.37 2.66 19.24
CA LEU A 75 36.10 2.19 18.71
C LEU A 75 34.96 3.04 19.27
N THR A 76 34.30 3.79 18.39
CA THR A 76 33.08 4.53 18.67
C THR A 76 31.92 3.87 17.91
N VAL A 77 30.90 3.41 18.61
CA VAL A 77 29.66 2.92 17.99
C VAL A 77 28.58 3.96 18.20
N THR A 78 28.01 4.43 17.08
CA THR A 78 26.78 5.22 17.07
C THR A 78 25.62 4.35 16.62
N ALA A 79 24.45 4.52 17.25
CA ALA A 79 23.21 3.87 16.86
C ALA A 79 22.10 4.92 16.84
N TYR A 80 21.36 4.99 15.74
CA TYR A 80 20.32 6.01 15.51
C TYR A 80 20.84 7.44 15.83
N GLY A 81 22.02 7.77 15.29
CA GLY A 81 22.71 9.06 15.47
C GLY A 81 23.21 9.39 16.87
N GLN A 82 22.96 8.55 17.89
CA GLN A 82 23.51 8.73 19.24
C GLN A 82 24.76 7.86 19.45
N GLN A 83 25.77 8.40 20.13
CA GLN A 83 26.95 7.65 20.54
C GLN A 83 26.59 6.75 21.72
N VAL A 84 26.44 5.45 21.45
CA VAL A 84 26.04 4.45 22.45
C VAL A 84 27.23 3.79 23.14
N TYR A 85 28.40 3.80 22.49
CA TYR A 85 29.63 3.23 23.03
C TYR A 85 30.84 3.98 22.50
N THR A 86 31.82 4.21 23.38
CA THR A 86 33.17 4.63 22.99
C THR A 86 34.17 3.98 23.92
N ASN A 87 35.23 3.41 23.36
CA ASN A 87 36.31 2.82 24.13
C ASN A 87 37.62 2.87 23.34
N THR A 88 38.72 3.08 24.05
CA THR A 88 40.07 3.19 23.50
C THR A 88 40.89 2.02 24.03
N PHE A 89 41.48 1.24 23.13
CA PHE A 89 42.26 0.06 23.48
C PHE A 89 43.55 0.00 22.65
N ASP A 90 44.61 -0.54 23.26
CA ASP A 90 45.85 -0.88 22.56
C ASP A 90 45.70 -2.32 22.01
N PRO A 91 45.62 -2.53 20.68
CA PRO A 91 45.46 -3.85 20.06
C PRO A 91 46.66 -4.78 20.31
N CYS A 92 47.76 -4.29 20.87
CA CYS A 92 48.98 -5.05 21.17
C CYS A 92 49.18 -5.35 22.66
N SER A 93 48.34 -4.78 23.52
CA SER A 93 48.26 -5.13 24.95
C SER A 93 47.79 -6.56 25.18
N ASN A 94 48.26 -7.20 26.26
CA ASN A 94 48.05 -8.63 26.52
C ASN A 94 46.57 -9.09 26.56
N SER A 95 45.63 -8.18 26.87
CA SER A 95 44.20 -8.48 26.92
C SER A 95 43.50 -8.49 25.56
N THR A 96 44.05 -7.77 24.57
CA THR A 96 43.43 -7.58 23.24
C THR A 96 44.34 -8.01 22.08
N ARG A 97 45.50 -8.60 22.39
CA ARG A 97 46.60 -8.89 21.45
C ARG A 97 46.18 -9.73 20.26
N VAL A 98 46.24 -9.15 19.06
CA VAL A 98 46.17 -9.88 17.79
C VAL A 98 47.58 -10.04 17.24
N ALA A 99 48.15 -11.25 17.32
CA ALA A 99 49.55 -11.49 17.00
C ALA A 99 49.95 -11.11 15.55
N GLN A 100 48.98 -11.14 14.62
CA GLN A 100 49.16 -10.79 13.21
C GLN A 100 49.16 -9.26 12.94
N LEU A 101 48.79 -8.44 13.92
CA LEU A 101 48.64 -6.97 13.79
C LEU A 101 49.59 -6.18 14.71
N CYS A 102 50.51 -6.85 15.42
CA CYS A 102 51.22 -6.25 16.55
C CYS A 102 52.73 -6.51 16.60
N PRO A 103 53.55 -5.52 16.17
CA PRO A 103 53.18 -4.25 15.53
C PRO A 103 52.54 -4.45 14.14
N ILE A 104 51.82 -3.45 13.61
CA ILE A 104 51.27 -3.54 12.25
C ILE A 104 52.45 -3.57 11.27
N PRO A 105 52.60 -4.59 10.42
CA PRO A 105 53.74 -4.69 9.52
C PRO A 105 53.58 -3.73 8.33
N SER A 106 54.69 -3.24 7.80
CA SER A 106 54.72 -2.55 6.50
C SER A 106 54.44 -3.55 5.37
N GLY A 107 53.64 -3.15 4.38
CA GLY A 107 53.15 -4.02 3.32
C GLY A 107 51.73 -4.53 3.61
N SER A 108 51.36 -5.68 3.04
CA SER A 108 50.04 -6.29 3.23
C SER A 108 49.97 -7.13 4.52
N TYR A 109 48.85 -7.02 5.21
CA TYR A 109 48.54 -7.80 6.41
C TYR A 109 47.15 -8.44 6.30
N SER A 110 46.98 -9.58 6.97
CA SER A 110 45.72 -10.28 7.12
C SER A 110 45.66 -10.89 8.51
N ALA A 111 44.55 -10.69 9.21
CA ALA A 111 44.35 -11.13 10.58
C ALA A 111 42.94 -11.66 10.79
N ASN A 112 42.85 -12.81 11.46
CA ASN A 112 41.60 -13.47 11.78
C ASN A 112 41.62 -14.04 13.19
N GLY A 113 40.49 -14.00 13.88
CA GLY A 113 40.40 -14.53 15.23
C GLY A 113 39.03 -14.31 15.87
N SER A 114 38.90 -14.78 17.12
CA SER A 114 37.80 -14.40 18.00
C SER A 114 38.32 -13.77 19.29
N GLN A 115 37.53 -12.89 19.89
CA GLN A 115 37.84 -12.22 21.14
C GLN A 115 36.57 -12.08 21.98
N ALA A 116 36.64 -12.50 23.25
CA ALA A 116 35.52 -12.38 24.17
C ALA A 116 35.36 -10.92 24.63
N ILE A 117 34.14 -10.37 24.55
CA ILE A 117 33.82 -9.08 25.14
C ILE A 117 33.45 -9.29 26.63
N PRO A 118 34.09 -8.57 27.57
CA PRO A 118 33.64 -8.55 28.96
C PRO A 118 32.18 -8.11 29.12
N GLU A 119 31.40 -8.80 29.96
CA GLU A 119 29.95 -8.57 30.13
C GLU A 119 29.59 -7.10 30.44
N LYS A 120 30.49 -6.38 31.13
CA LYS A 120 30.37 -4.93 31.39
C LYS A 120 30.07 -4.12 30.11
N TYR A 121 30.64 -4.51 28.96
CA TYR A 121 30.45 -3.84 27.69
C TYR A 121 29.32 -4.47 26.86
N ALA A 122 29.11 -5.78 26.95
CA ALA A 122 27.98 -6.47 26.32
C ALA A 122 26.62 -5.91 26.81
N ASN A 123 26.50 -5.66 28.11
CA ASN A 123 25.29 -5.13 28.75
C ASN A 123 24.95 -3.67 28.38
N LEU A 124 25.87 -2.93 27.75
CA LEU A 124 25.60 -1.58 27.23
C LEU A 124 24.88 -1.59 25.88
N ILE A 125 24.88 -2.73 25.17
CA ILE A 125 24.22 -2.85 23.87
C ILE A 125 22.72 -3.09 24.10
N PRO A 126 21.82 -2.16 23.70
CA PRO A 126 20.40 -2.32 23.96
C PRO A 126 19.82 -3.52 23.19
N ALA A 127 18.97 -4.31 23.83
CA ALA A 127 18.35 -5.50 23.23
C ALA A 127 17.64 -5.21 21.88
N ILE A 128 17.14 -3.98 21.72
CA ILE A 128 16.54 -3.43 20.50
C ILE A 128 17.43 -3.63 19.26
N ALA A 129 18.75 -3.54 19.41
CA ALA A 129 19.71 -3.71 18.31
C ALA A 129 19.66 -5.11 17.67
N PHE A 130 19.32 -6.15 18.45
CA PHE A 130 19.24 -7.53 17.96
C PHE A 130 17.85 -7.88 17.41
N THR A 131 16.81 -7.14 17.81
CA THR A 131 15.41 -7.43 17.45
C THR A 131 14.88 -6.59 16.29
N VAL A 132 15.27 -5.32 16.17
CA VAL A 132 14.70 -4.38 15.17
C VAL A 132 15.41 -4.55 13.81
N PRO A 133 14.70 -4.95 12.73
CA PRO A 133 15.27 -5.02 11.38
C PRO A 133 15.73 -3.65 10.87
N ASP A 134 16.71 -3.62 9.96
CA ASP A 134 17.30 -2.40 9.38
C ASP A 134 17.78 -1.39 10.47
N LEU A 135 18.49 -1.90 11.47
CA LEU A 135 19.19 -1.12 12.49
C LEU A 135 20.11 -0.06 11.85
N ASP A 136 19.98 1.21 12.22
CA ASP A 136 20.86 2.30 11.74
C ASP A 136 22.05 2.46 12.71
N GLY A 137 22.93 1.45 12.71
CA GLY A 137 24.16 1.41 13.51
C GLY A 137 25.40 1.72 12.66
N MET A 138 26.32 2.55 13.16
CA MET A 138 27.61 2.81 12.52
C MET A 138 28.73 2.64 13.54
N ALA A 139 29.68 1.75 13.26
CA ALA A 139 30.94 1.64 13.98
C ALA A 139 32.00 2.51 13.29
N LYS A 140 32.63 3.42 14.03
CA LYS A 140 33.79 4.20 13.61
C LYS A 140 35.01 3.71 14.40
N LEU A 141 35.99 3.15 13.71
CA LEU A 141 37.28 2.76 14.27
C LEU A 141 38.32 3.79 13.85
N THR A 142 38.92 4.47 14.82
CA THR A 142 39.94 5.50 14.59
C THR A 142 41.27 5.00 15.15
N PHE A 143 42.30 4.97 14.31
CA PHE A 143 43.66 4.60 14.70
C PHE A 143 44.51 5.84 14.90
N THR A 144 45.23 5.90 16.01
CA THR A 144 46.19 6.95 16.34
C THR A 144 47.58 6.35 16.55
N ALA A 145 48.62 6.93 15.94
CA ALA A 145 50.00 6.51 16.18
C ALA A 145 50.38 6.75 17.64
N LYS A 146 51.04 5.77 18.26
CA LYS A 146 51.46 5.85 19.67
C LYS A 146 52.60 6.83 19.89
N ASP A 147 53.45 7.00 18.88
CA ASP A 147 54.67 7.83 18.95
C ASP A 147 54.39 9.32 18.71
N THR A 148 53.47 9.66 17.79
CA THR A 148 53.16 11.06 17.41
C THR A 148 51.80 11.54 17.91
N GLY A 149 50.90 10.65 18.32
CA GLY A 149 49.50 10.97 18.63
C GLY A 149 48.63 11.29 17.42
N GLU A 150 49.19 11.23 16.20
CA GLU A 150 48.49 11.61 14.97
C GLU A 150 47.51 10.52 14.49
N GLN A 151 46.42 10.93 13.83
CA GLN A 151 45.39 10.02 13.33
C GLN A 151 45.81 9.36 12.02
N VAL A 152 46.38 8.16 12.09
CA VAL A 152 46.93 7.43 10.93
C VAL A 152 45.88 6.78 10.02
N ALA A 153 44.68 6.47 10.54
CA ALA A 153 43.57 5.96 9.74
C ALA A 153 42.21 6.12 10.44
N CYS A 154 41.14 6.20 9.64
CA CYS A 154 39.76 6.10 10.09
C CYS A 154 38.95 5.19 9.19
N ILE A 155 38.26 4.23 9.79
CA ILE A 155 37.35 3.30 9.13
C ILE A 155 35.96 3.51 9.71
N GLN A 156 34.95 3.55 8.85
CA GLN A 156 33.55 3.58 9.24
C GLN A 156 32.80 2.41 8.58
N SER A 157 32.05 1.64 9.36
CA SER A 157 31.29 0.46 8.93
C SER A 157 29.85 0.54 9.43
N ALA A 158 28.89 0.08 8.64
CA ALA A 158 27.51 -0.10 9.09
C ALA A 158 27.41 -1.38 9.92
N VAL A 159 26.64 -1.36 11.01
CA VAL A 159 26.44 -2.52 11.90
C VAL A 159 24.97 -2.92 11.87
N GLY A 160 24.67 -4.06 11.27
CA GLY A 160 23.32 -4.61 11.15
C GLY A 160 23.15 -5.95 11.87
N ASN A 161 21.91 -6.39 12.08
CA ASN A 161 21.57 -7.67 12.71
C ASN A 161 21.11 -8.75 11.70
N GLY A 162 21.41 -8.55 10.42
CA GLY A 162 20.98 -9.43 9.31
C GLY A 162 19.47 -9.42 9.02
N LYS A 163 18.64 -8.71 9.79
CA LYS A 163 17.18 -8.64 9.63
C LYS A 163 16.84 -7.39 8.81
N THR A 164 15.93 -7.52 7.84
CA THR A 164 15.42 -6.38 7.03
C THR A 164 13.91 -6.46 6.84
N PHE A 165 13.24 -5.30 6.74
CA PHE A 165 11.86 -5.16 6.30
C PHE A 165 11.71 -5.21 4.77
N SER A 166 12.79 -5.09 3.99
CA SER A 166 12.76 -5.15 2.51
C SER A 166 12.77 -6.60 2.01
N VAL A 167 11.73 -7.37 2.33
CA VAL A 167 11.64 -8.82 2.05
C VAL A 167 10.90 -9.08 0.71
N PRO A 168 11.50 -9.77 -0.28
CA PRO A 168 10.89 -10.01 -1.59
C PRO A 168 9.51 -10.71 -1.58
N ALA A 169 9.19 -11.42 -0.50
CA ALA A 169 7.88 -12.06 -0.32
C ALA A 169 6.74 -11.05 -0.03
N VAL A 170 7.02 -9.91 0.61
CA VAL A 170 5.99 -8.94 1.03
C VAL A 170 5.30 -8.27 -0.18
N PRO A 171 6.02 -7.78 -1.21
CA PRO A 171 5.39 -7.29 -2.44
C PRO A 171 4.50 -8.34 -3.12
N LEU A 172 4.93 -9.61 -3.15
CA LEU A 172 4.18 -10.71 -3.77
C LEU A 172 2.88 -11.01 -3.01
N VAL A 173 2.93 -11.06 -1.68
CA VAL A 173 1.74 -11.24 -0.83
C VAL A 173 0.79 -10.04 -0.97
N ALA A 174 1.32 -8.81 -0.93
CA ALA A 174 0.52 -7.59 -1.11
C ALA A 174 -0.15 -7.53 -2.50
N ALA A 175 0.57 -7.90 -3.56
CA ALA A 175 0.00 -8.03 -4.90
C ALA A 175 -1.07 -9.14 -4.98
N GLY A 176 -0.88 -10.26 -4.27
CA GLY A 176 -1.90 -11.31 -4.13
C GLY A 176 -3.16 -10.86 -3.40
N VAL A 177 -3.03 -10.06 -2.33
CA VAL A 177 -4.15 -9.42 -1.62
C VAL A 177 -4.90 -8.44 -2.53
N ALA A 178 -4.18 -7.64 -3.33
CA ALA A 178 -4.80 -6.77 -4.32
C ALA A 178 -5.50 -7.56 -5.44
N GLY A 179 -4.88 -8.64 -5.96
CA GLY A 179 -5.47 -9.51 -6.96
C GLY A 179 -6.74 -10.22 -6.47
N THR A 180 -6.76 -10.70 -5.23
CA THR A 180 -7.97 -11.28 -4.62
C THR A 180 -9.07 -10.23 -4.41
N ALA A 181 -8.74 -9.00 -4.01
CA ALA A 181 -9.69 -7.90 -3.93
C ALA A 181 -10.30 -7.55 -5.31
N LEU A 182 -9.50 -7.59 -6.38
CA LEU A 182 -9.98 -7.40 -7.76
C LEU A 182 -10.95 -8.52 -8.17
N LEU A 183 -10.62 -9.78 -7.88
CA LEU A 183 -11.47 -10.94 -8.17
C LEU A 183 -12.81 -10.86 -7.42
N VAL A 184 -12.79 -10.55 -6.11
CA VAL A 184 -14.00 -10.41 -5.29
C VAL A 184 -14.89 -9.25 -5.78
N SER A 185 -14.28 -8.13 -6.16
CA SER A 185 -14.98 -6.98 -6.75
C SER A 185 -15.63 -7.35 -8.11
N GLY A 186 -14.88 -8.02 -8.99
CA GLY A 186 -15.35 -8.45 -10.31
C GLY A 186 -16.45 -9.50 -10.27
N LEU A 187 -16.30 -10.54 -9.43
CA LEU A 187 -17.31 -11.58 -9.24
C LEU A 187 -18.64 -11.00 -8.71
N SER A 188 -18.57 -10.04 -7.79
CA SER A 188 -19.75 -9.35 -7.26
C SER A 188 -20.48 -8.55 -8.35
N ALA A 189 -19.74 -7.85 -9.22
CA ALA A 189 -20.32 -7.12 -10.35
C ALA A 189 -21.00 -8.04 -11.40
N LEU A 190 -20.42 -9.23 -11.65
CA LEU A 190 -21.02 -10.24 -12.53
C LEU A 190 -22.28 -10.87 -11.89
N GLY A 191 -22.22 -11.22 -10.60
CA GLY A 191 -23.33 -11.81 -9.85
C GLY A 191 -24.54 -10.88 -9.71
N ALA A 192 -24.31 -9.57 -9.62
CA ALA A 192 -25.37 -8.55 -9.59
C ALA A 192 -26.11 -8.35 -10.94
N GLY A 193 -25.64 -8.98 -12.03
CA GLY A 193 -26.32 -8.95 -13.33
C GLY A 193 -26.46 -7.56 -13.98
N GLY A 194 -25.73 -6.55 -13.49
CA GLY A 194 -25.88 -5.16 -13.91
C GLY A 194 -27.23 -4.54 -13.52
N GLN A 195 -27.81 -4.96 -12.39
CA GLN A 195 -28.93 -4.27 -11.74
C GLN A 195 -28.49 -2.87 -11.28
N PRO A 196 -29.22 -1.80 -11.62
CA PRO A 196 -28.90 -0.45 -11.18
C PRO A 196 -29.02 -0.32 -9.65
N GLY A 197 -28.12 0.47 -9.04
CA GLY A 197 -28.13 0.72 -7.59
C GLY A 197 -27.46 -0.34 -6.70
N VAL A 198 -26.83 -1.37 -7.26
CA VAL A 198 -26.01 -2.32 -6.48
C VAL A 198 -24.58 -1.77 -6.33
N SER A 199 -24.14 -1.56 -5.09
CA SER A 199 -22.76 -1.12 -4.77
C SER A 199 -21.79 -2.30 -4.66
N SER A 200 -20.51 -2.03 -4.94
CA SER A 200 -19.39 -2.97 -4.80
C SER A 200 -19.15 -3.41 -3.35
N PRO A 201 -18.58 -4.61 -3.12
CA PRO A 201 -18.15 -5.03 -1.79
C PRO A 201 -17.06 -4.10 -1.24
N SER A 202 -17.01 -3.97 0.09
CA SER A 202 -16.03 -3.15 0.82
C SER A 202 -15.31 -4.01 1.88
N PRO A 203 -13.96 -3.96 1.99
CA PRO A 203 -13.04 -3.14 1.19
C PRO A 203 -13.00 -3.56 -0.28
N SER A 204 -12.85 -2.57 -1.15
CA SER A 204 -12.76 -2.72 -2.61
C SER A 204 -11.30 -2.81 -3.07
N PHE A 205 -11.07 -3.23 -4.33
CA PHE A 205 -9.74 -3.18 -4.95
C PHE A 205 -9.10 -1.78 -4.91
N ALA A 206 -9.91 -0.72 -5.09
CA ALA A 206 -9.44 0.66 -5.07
C ALA A 206 -9.01 1.12 -3.66
N ASP A 207 -9.71 0.66 -2.61
CA ASP A 207 -9.31 0.95 -1.22
C ASP A 207 -7.93 0.34 -0.91
N VAL A 208 -7.66 -0.87 -1.39
CA VAL A 208 -6.41 -1.62 -1.15
C VAL A 208 -5.24 -1.02 -1.93
N ILE A 209 -5.39 -0.82 -3.24
CA ILE A 209 -4.32 -0.19 -4.04
C ILE A 209 -4.11 1.26 -3.61
N GLY A 210 -5.18 2.03 -3.34
CA GLY A 210 -5.07 3.41 -2.84
C GLY A 210 -4.49 3.53 -1.42
N TRP A 211 -4.42 2.42 -0.67
CA TRP A 211 -3.69 2.30 0.59
C TRP A 211 -2.20 2.00 0.35
N PHE A 212 -1.87 1.02 -0.51
CA PHE A 212 -0.47 0.72 -0.86
C PHE A 212 0.23 1.87 -1.61
N GLN A 213 -0.47 2.54 -2.53
CA GLN A 213 -0.02 3.78 -3.15
C GLN A 213 0.30 4.85 -2.11
N SER A 214 -0.51 4.97 -1.06
CA SER A 214 -0.24 5.93 0.01
C SER A 214 1.05 5.62 0.76
N MET A 215 1.41 4.36 0.96
CA MET A 215 2.70 4.01 1.58
C MET A 215 3.88 4.34 0.67
N ALA A 216 3.77 4.00 -0.62
CA ALA A 216 4.81 4.30 -1.60
C ALA A 216 5.02 5.81 -1.77
N MET A 217 3.93 6.57 -1.95
CA MET A 217 3.96 8.03 -2.07
C MET A 217 4.45 8.71 -0.79
N ASN A 218 4.17 8.15 0.39
CA ASN A 218 4.75 8.64 1.63
C ASN A 218 6.28 8.39 1.63
N GLY A 219 6.75 7.19 1.30
CA GLY A 219 8.19 6.87 1.18
C GLY A 219 8.98 7.75 0.20
N MET A 220 8.31 8.43 -0.73
CA MET A 220 8.90 9.34 -1.72
C MET A 220 9.14 10.79 -1.24
N LEU A 221 8.67 11.17 -0.04
CA LEU A 221 8.86 12.54 0.48
C LEU A 221 10.33 12.82 0.81
N SER A 222 10.77 14.06 0.58
CA SER A 222 12.15 14.55 0.72
C SER A 222 12.50 14.85 2.19
N VAL A 223 12.50 13.82 3.04
CA VAL A 223 12.81 13.88 4.48
C VAL A 223 13.84 12.82 4.90
N THR A 224 14.47 12.99 6.08
CA THR A 224 15.49 12.04 6.59
C THR A 224 14.87 10.82 7.25
N TYR A 225 14.26 9.97 6.42
CA TYR A 225 13.71 8.71 6.89
C TYR A 225 14.74 7.83 7.63
N PRO A 226 14.36 7.21 8.75
CA PRO A 226 15.14 6.11 9.33
C PRO A 226 15.12 4.90 8.38
N GLN A 227 16.19 4.11 8.36
CA GLN A 227 16.34 3.00 7.41
C GLN A 227 15.20 1.97 7.49
N VAL A 228 14.73 1.67 8.71
CA VAL A 228 13.49 0.93 9.04
C VAL A 228 12.32 1.30 8.12
N TYR A 229 12.01 2.59 7.97
CA TYR A 229 10.86 3.03 7.17
C TYR A 229 11.13 3.01 5.66
N ARG A 230 12.38 3.28 5.24
CA ARG A 230 12.78 3.16 3.83
C ARG A 230 12.63 1.72 3.35
N SER A 231 13.21 0.77 4.07
CA SER A 231 13.11 -0.67 3.76
C SER A 231 11.67 -1.18 3.80
N PHE A 232 10.83 -0.71 4.73
CA PHE A 232 9.42 -1.08 4.79
C PHE A 232 8.59 -0.52 3.62
N SER A 233 8.61 0.81 3.41
CA SER A 233 7.77 1.48 2.39
C SER A 233 8.06 0.97 0.98
N ARG A 234 9.33 0.63 0.70
CA ARG A 234 9.81 0.03 -0.55
C ARG A 234 9.00 -1.20 -0.98
N ASN A 235 8.45 -2.00 -0.07
CA ASN A 235 7.66 -3.18 -0.43
C ASN A 235 6.40 -2.85 -1.25
N PHE A 236 5.92 -1.60 -1.17
CA PHE A 236 4.69 -1.14 -1.83
C PHE A 236 4.94 -0.38 -3.14
N GLY A 237 6.21 -0.31 -3.61
CA GLY A 237 6.58 0.37 -4.85
C GLY A 237 5.80 -0.09 -6.09
N PHE A 238 5.40 -1.37 -6.14
CA PHE A 238 4.58 -1.91 -7.24
C PHE A 238 3.22 -1.20 -7.39
N ALA A 239 2.63 -0.69 -6.30
CA ALA A 239 1.37 0.04 -6.33
C ALA A 239 1.52 1.44 -6.96
N GLY A 240 2.74 1.99 -6.94
CA GLY A 240 3.18 3.15 -7.71
C GLY A 240 3.70 2.81 -9.11
N LEU A 241 3.47 1.59 -9.62
CA LEU A 241 3.99 1.09 -10.90
C LEU A 241 5.52 1.04 -11.03
N LEU A 242 6.26 1.11 -9.92
CA LEU A 242 7.71 0.90 -9.90
C LEU A 242 8.00 -0.60 -9.88
N ILE A 243 8.21 -1.16 -11.06
CA ILE A 243 8.58 -2.56 -11.25
C ILE A 243 10.02 -2.60 -11.82
N PRO A 244 10.98 -3.20 -11.10
CA PRO A 244 12.36 -3.33 -11.58
C PRO A 244 12.41 -4.31 -12.76
N TRP A 245 12.85 -3.84 -13.93
CA TRP A 245 12.98 -4.68 -15.12
C TRP A 245 14.11 -4.19 -16.03
N ASP A 246 15.30 -4.73 -15.84
CA ASP A 246 16.56 -4.35 -16.50
C ASP A 246 16.44 -4.10 -18.02
N THR A 247 15.95 -5.06 -18.80
CA THR A 247 15.87 -4.91 -20.27
C THR A 247 14.96 -3.77 -20.70
N MET A 248 13.93 -3.48 -19.90
CA MET A 248 13.02 -2.35 -20.11
C MET A 248 13.72 -1.03 -19.75
N GLN A 249 14.51 -1.01 -18.67
CA GLN A 249 15.27 0.18 -18.26
C GLN A 249 16.38 0.52 -19.25
N SER A 250 17.18 -0.46 -19.71
CA SER A 250 18.19 -0.24 -20.75
C SER A 250 17.58 0.24 -22.07
N GLY A 251 16.35 -0.20 -22.40
CA GLY A 251 15.59 0.34 -23.53
C GLY A 251 15.17 1.80 -23.36
N ILE A 252 14.84 2.23 -22.14
CA ILE A 252 14.54 3.63 -21.80
C ILE A 252 15.82 4.47 -21.85
N ASP A 253 16.96 3.98 -21.34
CA ASP A 253 18.26 4.67 -21.44
C ASP A 253 18.66 4.91 -22.90
N ALA A 254 18.52 3.91 -23.77
CA ALA A 254 18.76 4.04 -25.21
C ALA A 254 17.80 5.03 -25.90
N PHE A 255 16.57 5.19 -25.40
CA PHE A 255 15.63 6.21 -25.87
C PHE A 255 16.01 7.62 -25.37
N ARG A 256 16.42 7.75 -24.11
CA ARG A 256 16.92 9.01 -23.53
C ARG A 256 18.17 9.50 -24.25
N GLN A 257 19.15 8.62 -24.50
CA GLN A 257 20.36 8.94 -25.26
C GLN A 257 20.05 9.57 -26.63
N LYS A 258 19.07 9.00 -27.35
CA LYS A 258 18.61 9.52 -28.66
C LYS A 258 17.78 10.80 -28.58
N THR A 259 17.34 11.20 -27.38
CA THR A 259 16.46 12.35 -27.14
C THR A 259 17.10 13.40 -26.22
N GLY A 260 18.44 13.43 -26.17
CA GLY A 260 19.23 14.46 -25.49
C GLY A 260 19.41 14.24 -23.98
N GLY A 261 19.08 13.05 -23.46
CA GLY A 261 19.30 12.70 -22.06
C GLY A 261 20.77 12.43 -21.73
N ASN A 262 21.13 12.64 -20.45
CA ASN A 262 22.47 12.43 -19.92
C ASN A 262 22.52 11.11 -19.14
N LEU A 263 23.46 10.23 -19.49
CA LEU A 263 23.58 8.88 -18.93
C LEU A 263 24.78 8.70 -17.98
N THR A 264 25.62 9.72 -17.77
CA THR A 264 26.86 9.60 -16.98
C THR A 264 26.60 9.14 -15.54
N ASP A 265 25.66 9.80 -14.85
CA ASP A 265 25.30 9.54 -13.45
C ASP A 265 23.82 9.15 -13.27
N ASP A 266 23.09 8.92 -14.38
CA ASP A 266 21.63 8.67 -14.42
C ASP A 266 21.31 7.57 -15.45
N SER A 267 21.96 6.42 -15.31
CA SER A 267 21.79 5.22 -16.15
C SER A 267 21.74 3.93 -15.32
N VAL A 268 21.16 2.87 -15.89
CA VAL A 268 21.01 1.55 -15.23
C VAL A 268 22.35 0.96 -14.83
N ASP A 269 23.35 1.08 -15.69
CA ASP A 269 24.66 0.47 -15.48
C ASP A 269 25.47 1.24 -14.42
N PHE A 270 25.30 2.56 -14.33
CA PHE A 270 25.79 3.35 -13.19
C PHE A 270 25.14 2.90 -11.87
N LEU A 271 23.80 2.80 -11.82
CA LEU A 271 23.06 2.38 -10.61
C LEU A 271 23.39 0.97 -10.11
N LYS A 272 23.92 0.09 -10.97
CA LYS A 272 24.38 -1.25 -10.57
C LYS A 272 25.70 -1.22 -9.79
N ASN A 273 26.53 -0.20 -10.00
CA ASN A 273 27.86 -0.06 -9.42
C ASN A 273 27.95 1.08 -8.36
N ALA A 274 26.98 2.00 -8.35
CA ALA A 274 26.94 3.14 -7.45
C ALA A 274 26.62 2.76 -5.99
N THR A 275 27.13 3.54 -5.04
CA THR A 275 26.77 3.43 -3.62
C THR A 275 25.89 4.61 -3.20
N PHE A 276 24.69 4.31 -2.67
CA PHE A 276 23.65 5.32 -2.39
C PHE A 276 23.88 6.06 -1.08
N VAL A 277 24.22 7.35 -1.14
CA VAL A 277 24.40 8.23 0.02
C VAL A 277 23.16 9.10 0.21
N TYR A 278 22.38 8.83 1.26
CA TYR A 278 21.12 9.53 1.51
C TYR A 278 21.34 10.90 2.17
N GLN A 279 21.00 11.98 1.46
CA GLN A 279 21.09 13.36 1.97
C GLN A 279 19.79 13.80 2.66
N GLY A 280 19.92 14.65 3.68
CA GLY A 280 18.79 15.34 4.30
C GLY A 280 18.34 16.60 3.57
N ALA A 281 17.17 17.12 3.93
CA ALA A 281 16.53 18.27 3.27
C ALA A 281 17.34 19.57 3.40
N ASN A 282 18.16 19.69 4.45
CA ASN A 282 19.04 20.83 4.68
C ASN A 282 20.47 20.61 4.14
N GLY A 283 20.66 19.69 3.19
CA GLY A 283 21.98 19.39 2.60
C GLY A 283 22.93 18.60 3.51
N THR A 284 22.56 18.36 4.78
CA THR A 284 23.31 17.53 5.73
C THR A 284 23.50 16.11 5.18
N ILE A 285 24.74 15.74 4.90
CA ILE A 285 25.10 14.41 4.36
C ILE A 285 25.12 13.40 5.51
N THR A 286 23.97 12.76 5.75
CA THR A 286 23.89 11.57 6.59
C THR A 286 24.54 10.39 5.87
N LYS A 287 25.79 10.04 6.21
CA LYS A 287 26.52 8.84 5.73
C LYS A 287 25.91 7.51 6.23
N ARG A 288 24.58 7.34 6.15
CA ARG A 288 23.81 6.14 6.56
C ARG A 288 23.75 5.06 5.46
N SER A 289 24.78 5.03 4.61
CA SER A 289 24.72 4.55 3.22
C SER A 289 25.07 3.07 3.04
N LEU A 290 25.92 2.54 3.92
CA LEU A 290 26.52 1.21 3.82
C LEU A 290 25.53 0.04 3.96
N PHE A 291 24.30 0.28 4.43
CA PHE A 291 23.29 -0.76 4.59
C PHE A 291 22.62 -1.25 3.29
N THR A 292 22.70 -0.49 2.21
CA THR A 292 21.96 -0.80 0.96
C THR A 292 22.77 -1.53 -0.11
N SER A 293 23.97 -2.01 0.21
CA SER A 293 24.72 -2.93 -0.66
C SER A 293 24.00 -4.27 -0.76
N ARG A 294 23.22 -4.47 -1.84
CA ARG A 294 22.82 -5.81 -2.27
C ARG A 294 24.10 -6.63 -2.47
N LEU A 295 24.08 -7.90 -2.04
CA LEU A 295 25.19 -8.85 -2.16
C LEU A 295 25.44 -9.26 -3.63
N VAL A 296 25.91 -8.31 -4.44
CA VAL A 296 26.47 -8.51 -5.79
C VAL A 296 27.92 -8.02 -5.79
N ALA A 297 28.67 -8.38 -4.75
CA ALA A 297 30.12 -8.30 -4.71
C ALA A 297 30.70 -9.69 -5.00
N ARG A 298 30.62 -10.13 -6.27
CA ARG A 298 31.58 -11.13 -6.77
C ARG A 298 32.88 -10.39 -7.05
N ALA A 299 33.98 -10.99 -6.62
CA ALA A 299 35.32 -10.42 -6.67
C ALA A 299 35.66 -9.73 -8.00
N SER A 300 35.83 -8.41 -7.92
CA SER A 300 36.61 -7.61 -8.88
C SER A 300 37.27 -6.47 -8.12
N THR A 301 38.61 -6.50 -8.10
CA THR A 301 39.49 -5.42 -7.67
C THR A 301 39.20 -4.13 -8.44
N ASP A 302 39.58 -2.98 -7.88
CA ASP A 302 39.59 -1.66 -8.54
C ASP A 302 38.24 -1.11 -9.01
N SER A 303 37.26 -1.05 -8.11
CA SER A 303 36.15 -0.10 -8.24
C SER A 303 35.90 0.62 -6.93
N ALA A 304 36.52 1.80 -6.79
CA ALA A 304 36.07 2.81 -5.84
C ALA A 304 34.67 3.28 -6.29
N GLY A 305 33.63 2.60 -5.82
CA GLY A 305 32.25 2.89 -6.19
C GLY A 305 31.92 4.34 -5.93
N SER A 306 31.47 5.05 -6.97
CA SER A 306 31.08 6.45 -6.86
C SER A 306 30.00 6.61 -5.79
N ASN A 307 30.26 7.51 -4.84
CA ASN A 307 29.31 7.88 -3.80
C ASN A 307 28.21 8.74 -4.44
N HIS A 308 27.08 8.12 -4.78
CA HIS A 308 25.97 8.78 -5.45
C HIS A 308 25.01 9.38 -4.40
N VAL A 309 24.89 10.70 -4.38
CA VAL A 309 24.09 11.40 -3.37
C VAL A 309 22.62 11.49 -3.82
N VAL A 310 21.72 10.96 -2.99
CA VAL A 310 20.29 10.82 -3.31
C VAL A 310 19.39 11.47 -2.27
N SER A 311 18.30 12.09 -2.72
CA SER A 311 17.27 12.71 -1.87
C SER A 311 15.88 12.52 -2.48
N GLY A 312 14.82 12.79 -1.71
CA GLY A 312 13.45 12.84 -2.23
C GLY A 312 12.97 11.61 -2.99
N ILE A 313 12.28 11.85 -4.10
CA ILE A 313 11.73 10.80 -4.97
C ILE A 313 12.86 9.92 -5.54
N GLN A 314 14.00 10.51 -5.89
CA GLN A 314 15.18 9.80 -6.39
C GLN A 314 15.65 8.73 -5.39
N ALA A 315 15.77 9.08 -4.11
CA ALA A 315 16.18 8.17 -3.04
C ALA A 315 15.23 6.97 -2.84
N TYR A 316 13.97 7.08 -3.26
CA TYR A 316 13.00 5.98 -3.21
C TYR A 316 13.04 5.10 -4.47
N VAL A 317 13.27 5.69 -5.64
CA VAL A 317 13.18 5.02 -6.94
C VAL A 317 14.48 4.31 -7.34
N GLU A 318 15.63 4.95 -7.19
CA GLU A 318 16.92 4.40 -7.63
C GLU A 318 17.31 3.04 -7.01
N PRO A 319 16.98 2.71 -5.74
CA PRO A 319 17.22 1.38 -5.21
C PRO A 319 16.58 0.25 -6.03
N PHE A 320 15.51 0.52 -6.78
CA PHE A 320 14.89 -0.43 -7.72
C PHE A 320 15.68 -0.61 -9.04
N ILE A 321 16.86 0.01 -9.18
CA ILE A 321 17.63 0.08 -10.43
C ILE A 321 16.80 0.78 -11.53
N ILE A 322 16.15 1.88 -11.13
CA ILE A 322 15.38 2.76 -12.01
C ILE A 322 16.02 4.15 -11.90
N PRO A 323 16.74 4.63 -12.93
CA PRO A 323 17.29 5.99 -12.98
C PRO A 323 16.21 7.05 -12.78
N LYS A 324 16.53 8.18 -12.13
CA LYS A 324 15.51 9.19 -11.78
C LYS A 324 14.77 9.71 -13.01
N SER A 325 15.47 9.94 -14.12
CA SER A 325 14.88 10.38 -15.38
C SER A 325 14.13 9.26 -16.13
N ASN A 326 14.32 7.98 -15.76
CA ASN A 326 13.55 6.84 -16.29
C ASN A 326 12.22 6.64 -15.55
N THR A 327 12.02 7.26 -14.39
CA THR A 327 10.86 7.01 -13.52
C THR A 327 9.53 7.14 -14.25
N PHE A 328 9.32 8.25 -14.97
CA PHE A 328 8.07 8.45 -15.74
C PHE A 328 7.92 7.45 -16.88
N MET A 329 8.98 7.19 -17.66
CA MET A 329 8.94 6.27 -18.80
C MET A 329 8.68 4.82 -18.36
N THR A 330 9.24 4.41 -17.21
CA THR A 330 8.96 3.15 -16.52
C THR A 330 7.46 3.01 -16.24
N VAL A 331 6.90 3.99 -15.55
CA VAL A 331 5.49 4.01 -15.15
C VAL A 331 4.57 4.01 -16.37
N LEU A 332 4.91 4.77 -17.41
CA LEU A 332 4.18 4.82 -18.67
C LEU A 332 4.18 3.46 -19.39
N MET A 333 5.32 2.77 -19.44
CA MET A 333 5.40 1.48 -20.12
C MET A 333 4.70 0.37 -19.34
N ILE A 334 4.86 0.31 -18.01
CA ILE A 334 4.11 -0.62 -17.16
C ILE A 334 2.60 -0.37 -17.27
N PHE A 335 2.17 0.88 -17.27
CA PHE A 335 0.76 1.24 -17.51
C PHE A 335 0.26 0.77 -18.89
N GLY A 336 1.05 0.97 -19.95
CA GLY A 336 0.75 0.48 -21.29
C GLY A 336 0.61 -1.05 -21.34
N ILE A 337 1.50 -1.78 -20.65
CA ILE A 337 1.43 -3.25 -20.51
C ILE A 337 0.16 -3.67 -19.76
N ILE A 338 -0.24 -2.97 -18.70
CA ILE A 338 -1.48 -3.26 -17.96
C ILE A 338 -2.71 -3.01 -18.85
N ILE A 339 -2.76 -1.92 -19.62
CA ILE A 339 -3.84 -1.69 -20.60
C ILE A 339 -3.87 -2.81 -21.64
N LEU A 340 -2.72 -3.18 -22.22
CA LEU A 340 -2.63 -4.23 -23.22
C LEU A 340 -3.13 -5.58 -22.66
N ALA A 341 -2.74 -5.93 -21.43
CA ALA A 341 -3.21 -7.13 -20.75
C ALA A 341 -4.73 -7.12 -20.50
N ILE A 342 -5.31 -5.97 -20.13
CA ILE A 342 -6.77 -5.82 -19.96
C ILE A 342 -7.50 -5.97 -21.30
N VAL A 343 -7.00 -5.35 -22.37
CA VAL A 343 -7.58 -5.44 -23.71
C VAL A 343 -7.52 -6.88 -24.22
N ILE A 344 -6.35 -7.53 -24.16
CA ILE A 344 -6.19 -8.94 -24.53
C ILE A 344 -7.11 -9.83 -23.70
N GLY A 345 -7.16 -9.64 -22.37
CA GLY A 345 -8.01 -10.43 -21.48
C GLY A 345 -9.51 -10.33 -21.82
N ILE A 346 -10.00 -9.13 -22.15
CA ILE A 346 -11.40 -8.91 -22.53
C ILE A 346 -11.70 -9.48 -23.94
N LEU A 347 -10.75 -9.38 -24.88
CA LEU A 347 -10.88 -9.96 -26.22
C LEU A 347 -10.84 -11.50 -26.21
N LEU A 348 -9.96 -12.10 -25.41
CA LEU A 348 -9.92 -13.55 -25.18
C LEU A 348 -11.21 -14.04 -24.51
N PHE A 349 -11.72 -13.32 -23.50
CA PHE A 349 -13.00 -13.67 -22.89
C PHE A 349 -14.17 -13.53 -23.87
N LYS A 350 -14.15 -12.52 -24.75
CA LYS A 350 -15.12 -12.40 -25.86
C LYS A 350 -15.07 -13.62 -26.78
N LEU A 351 -13.87 -14.05 -27.19
CA LEU A 351 -13.67 -15.23 -28.04
C LEU A 351 -14.23 -16.50 -27.37
N VAL A 352 -13.94 -16.72 -26.09
CA VAL A 352 -14.50 -17.85 -25.32
C VAL A 352 -16.04 -17.78 -25.28
N LEU A 353 -16.63 -16.60 -25.10
CA LEU A 353 -18.09 -16.44 -25.13
C LEU A 353 -18.70 -16.69 -26.52
N GLU A 354 -17.98 -16.40 -27.60
CA GLU A 354 -18.43 -16.70 -28.97
C GLU A 354 -18.36 -18.21 -29.25
N LEU A 355 -17.30 -18.90 -28.82
CA LEU A 355 -17.19 -20.37 -28.89
C LEU A 355 -18.27 -21.07 -28.06
N VAL A 356 -18.51 -20.63 -26.82
CA VAL A 356 -19.56 -21.20 -25.94
C VAL A 356 -20.96 -20.90 -26.47
N ALA A 357 -21.19 -19.75 -27.10
CA ALA A 357 -22.46 -19.45 -27.77
C ALA A 357 -22.68 -20.28 -29.05
N LEU A 358 -21.60 -20.73 -29.71
CA LEU A 358 -21.68 -21.70 -30.82
C LEU A 358 -22.09 -23.10 -30.32
N MET A 359 -21.58 -23.49 -29.15
CA MET A 359 -21.82 -24.81 -28.55
C MET A 359 -23.10 -24.93 -27.70
N GLY A 360 -23.84 -23.83 -27.44
CA GLY A 360 -25.08 -23.91 -26.69
C GLY A 360 -25.71 -22.57 -26.24
N LYS A 361 -26.76 -22.67 -25.42
CA LYS A 361 -27.49 -21.49 -24.90
C LYS A 361 -26.70 -20.76 -23.81
N LEU A 362 -26.16 -19.60 -24.17
CA LEU A 362 -25.46 -18.69 -23.26
C LEU A 362 -26.44 -18.02 -22.26
N SER A 363 -25.97 -17.74 -21.04
CA SER A 363 -26.78 -17.06 -20.02
C SER A 363 -26.97 -15.57 -20.31
N LYS A 364 -28.11 -15.01 -19.89
CA LYS A 364 -28.48 -13.58 -20.10
C LYS A 364 -27.38 -12.56 -19.72
N PRO A 365 -26.65 -12.66 -18.59
CA PRO A 365 -25.58 -11.71 -18.28
C PRO A 365 -24.37 -11.83 -19.22
N LEU A 366 -24.00 -13.05 -19.63
CA LEU A 366 -22.85 -13.29 -20.51
C LEU A 366 -23.11 -12.82 -21.95
N ASP A 367 -24.32 -13.01 -22.49
CA ASP A 367 -24.70 -12.39 -23.77
C ASP A 367 -24.71 -10.85 -23.68
N GLY A 368 -25.06 -10.33 -22.50
CA GLY A 368 -24.96 -8.92 -22.18
C GLY A 368 -23.53 -8.36 -22.12
N PHE A 369 -22.53 -9.18 -21.78
CA PHE A 369 -21.12 -8.86 -21.89
C PHE A 369 -20.69 -8.86 -23.36
N ARG A 370 -20.94 -9.99 -24.06
CA ARG A 370 -20.57 -10.22 -25.46
C ARG A 370 -20.94 -9.07 -26.39
N LYS A 371 -22.20 -8.60 -26.31
CA LYS A 371 -22.73 -7.52 -27.16
C LYS A 371 -22.20 -6.11 -26.82
N ARG A 372 -21.56 -5.91 -25.66
CA ARG A 372 -21.18 -4.57 -25.15
C ARG A 372 -19.74 -4.47 -24.66
N TYR A 373 -18.88 -5.39 -25.10
CA TYR A 373 -17.49 -5.47 -24.65
C TYR A 373 -16.73 -4.14 -24.80
N TRP A 374 -16.94 -3.36 -25.87
CA TRP A 374 -16.38 -2.01 -26.04
C TRP A 374 -16.66 -1.06 -24.86
N TRP A 375 -17.89 -1.02 -24.36
CA TRP A 375 -18.25 -0.18 -23.20
C TRP A 375 -17.66 -0.72 -21.89
N ILE A 376 -17.45 -2.04 -21.80
CA ILE A 376 -16.82 -2.67 -20.64
C ILE A 376 -15.32 -2.36 -20.63
N MET A 377 -14.63 -2.50 -21.78
CA MET A 377 -13.23 -2.09 -21.97
C MET A 377 -13.03 -0.62 -21.59
N ALA A 378 -13.88 0.28 -22.12
CA ALA A 378 -13.87 1.69 -21.77
C ALA A 378 -14.07 1.92 -20.25
N LYS A 379 -15.09 1.30 -19.62
CA LYS A 379 -15.31 1.41 -18.15
C LYS A 379 -14.07 0.92 -17.37
N THR A 380 -13.44 -0.18 -17.77
CA THR A 380 -12.24 -0.71 -17.09
C THR A 380 -11.02 0.18 -17.26
N ILE A 381 -10.80 0.78 -18.43
CA ILE A 381 -9.68 1.69 -18.68
C ILE A 381 -9.89 3.01 -17.93
N THR A 382 -11.10 3.57 -17.93
CA THR A 382 -11.42 4.75 -17.12
C THR A 382 -11.28 4.47 -15.62
N ASN A 383 -11.57 3.25 -15.15
CA ASN A 383 -11.28 2.85 -13.76
C ASN A 383 -9.79 2.90 -13.44
N LEU A 384 -8.98 2.33 -14.32
CA LEU A 384 -7.53 2.27 -14.16
C LEU A 384 -6.92 3.67 -14.14
N ILE A 385 -7.39 4.56 -15.02
CA ILE A 385 -7.02 5.99 -15.03
C ILE A 385 -7.38 6.63 -13.69
N LEU A 386 -8.63 6.49 -13.22
CA LEU A 386 -9.08 7.09 -11.95
C LEU A 386 -8.27 6.58 -10.73
N LEU A 387 -7.97 5.29 -10.70
CA LEU A 387 -7.23 4.61 -9.62
C LEU A 387 -5.73 4.95 -9.62
N LEU A 388 -5.14 5.22 -10.78
CA LEU A 388 -3.73 5.61 -10.90
C LEU A 388 -3.53 7.13 -10.96
N TYR A 389 -4.59 7.93 -11.04
CA TYR A 389 -4.49 9.37 -11.35
C TYR A 389 -3.56 10.15 -10.42
N GLY A 390 -3.61 9.93 -9.10
CA GLY A 390 -2.70 10.59 -8.15
C GLY A 390 -1.23 10.18 -8.30
N VAL A 391 -0.97 8.93 -8.67
CA VAL A 391 0.38 8.43 -8.97
C VAL A 391 0.86 8.99 -10.31
N TRP A 392 -0.02 9.07 -11.30
CA TRP A 392 0.28 9.61 -12.62
C TRP A 392 0.62 11.10 -12.56
N THR A 393 -0.17 11.89 -11.82
CA THR A 393 0.10 13.34 -11.66
C THR A 393 1.43 13.59 -10.96
N LEU A 394 1.80 12.77 -9.97
CA LEU A 394 3.13 12.81 -9.34
C LEU A 394 4.24 12.63 -10.38
N TYR A 395 4.23 11.54 -11.14
CA TYR A 395 5.33 11.27 -12.08
C TYR A 395 5.38 12.20 -13.28
N CYS A 396 4.24 12.69 -13.78
CA CYS A 396 4.23 13.71 -14.84
C CYS A 396 4.85 15.02 -14.35
N VAL A 397 4.50 15.49 -13.15
CA VAL A 397 5.07 16.71 -12.57
C VAL A 397 6.55 16.52 -12.26
N TYR A 398 6.94 15.34 -11.75
CA TYR A 398 8.34 15.00 -11.50
C TYR A 398 9.20 14.98 -12.78
N GLN A 399 8.66 14.50 -13.90
CA GLN A 399 9.37 14.53 -15.18
C GLN A 399 9.59 15.96 -15.69
N PHE A 400 8.71 16.91 -15.36
CA PHE A 400 8.92 18.31 -15.71
C PHE A 400 10.01 18.96 -14.87
N THR A 401 10.10 18.65 -13.57
CA THR A 401 11.09 19.23 -12.66
C THR A 401 12.48 18.61 -12.81
N GLN A 402 12.59 17.28 -12.83
CA GLN A 402 13.88 16.56 -12.78
C GLN A 402 14.28 15.85 -14.09
N GLY A 403 13.40 15.78 -15.09
CA GLY A 403 13.68 15.02 -16.32
C GLY A 403 14.72 15.68 -17.24
N ASP A 404 15.48 14.86 -17.96
CA ASP A 404 16.53 15.29 -18.90
C ASP A 404 16.07 15.33 -20.38
N SER A 405 15.36 14.29 -20.83
CA SER A 405 14.88 14.13 -22.21
C SER A 405 13.71 15.05 -22.55
N TRP A 406 13.81 15.77 -23.66
CA TRP A 406 12.72 16.61 -24.19
C TRP A 406 11.51 15.76 -24.58
N ALA A 407 11.74 14.58 -25.16
CA ALA A 407 10.68 13.69 -25.62
C ALA A 407 9.89 13.11 -24.45
N ALA A 408 10.58 12.74 -23.36
CA ALA A 408 9.93 12.30 -22.13
C ALA A 408 9.07 13.40 -21.49
N LYS A 409 9.51 14.67 -21.52
CA LYS A 409 8.71 15.82 -21.06
C LYS A 409 7.46 16.04 -21.92
N VAL A 410 7.58 15.97 -23.25
CA VAL A 410 6.42 16.08 -24.16
C VAL A 410 5.41 14.95 -23.93
N LEU A 411 5.87 13.71 -23.75
CA LEU A 411 5.02 12.56 -23.42
C LEU A 411 4.32 12.74 -22.06
N ALA A 412 5.02 13.26 -21.04
CA ALA A 412 4.42 13.57 -19.74
C ALA A 412 3.29 14.61 -19.87
N GLY A 413 3.49 15.68 -20.65
CA GLY A 413 2.46 16.69 -20.90
C GLY A 413 1.25 16.16 -21.66
N ILE A 414 1.46 15.44 -22.76
CA ILE A 414 0.37 14.89 -23.56
C ILE A 414 -0.45 13.88 -22.75
N THR A 415 0.19 12.96 -22.03
CA THR A 415 -0.54 11.95 -21.24
C THR A 415 -1.25 12.55 -20.03
N LEU A 416 -0.65 13.52 -19.34
CA LEU A 416 -1.30 14.27 -18.28
C LEU A 416 -2.53 15.02 -18.80
N ALA A 417 -2.43 15.69 -19.95
CA ALA A 417 -3.53 16.40 -20.60
C ALA A 417 -4.67 15.44 -21.02
N ILE A 418 -4.35 14.24 -21.51
CA ILE A 418 -5.35 13.24 -21.86
C ILE A 418 -6.07 12.72 -20.60
N PHE A 419 -5.36 12.36 -19.54
CA PHE A 419 -6.00 11.78 -18.34
C PHE A 419 -6.82 12.83 -17.57
N THR A 420 -6.27 14.04 -17.39
CA THR A 420 -7.00 15.19 -16.82
C THR A 420 -8.22 15.52 -17.68
N GLY A 421 -8.07 15.62 -18.99
CA GLY A 421 -9.15 15.92 -19.94
C GLY A 421 -10.27 14.88 -19.92
N VAL A 422 -9.94 13.58 -19.86
CA VAL A 422 -10.94 12.50 -19.72
C VAL A 422 -11.70 12.64 -18.40
N LEU A 423 -11.02 12.84 -17.27
CA LEU A 423 -11.68 12.98 -15.96
C LEU A 423 -12.53 14.26 -15.86
N VAL A 424 -12.06 15.38 -16.41
CA VAL A 424 -12.82 16.64 -16.47
C VAL A 424 -14.05 16.49 -17.37
N TRP A 425 -13.91 15.85 -18.54
CA TRP A 425 -15.03 15.59 -19.45
C TRP A 425 -16.10 14.70 -18.81
N PHE A 426 -15.71 13.61 -18.14
CA PHE A 426 -16.65 12.76 -17.39
C PHE A 426 -17.31 13.52 -16.24
N SER A 427 -16.55 14.31 -15.48
CA SER A 427 -17.07 15.12 -14.37
C SER A 427 -18.12 16.13 -14.86
N TRP A 428 -17.82 16.87 -15.93
CA TRP A 428 -18.74 17.80 -16.58
C TRP A 428 -19.97 17.08 -17.17
N LYS A 429 -19.78 15.88 -17.75
CA LYS A 429 -20.88 15.10 -18.33
C LYS A 429 -21.83 14.56 -17.26
N ILE A 430 -21.32 14.10 -16.12
CA ILE A 430 -22.14 13.67 -14.98
C ILE A 430 -22.84 14.86 -14.34
N TRP A 431 -22.14 15.98 -14.16
CA TRP A 431 -22.72 17.21 -13.58
C TRP A 431 -23.82 17.83 -14.46
N SER A 432 -23.64 17.87 -15.78
CA SER A 432 -24.67 18.32 -16.72
C SER A 432 -25.88 17.40 -16.73
N LEU A 433 -25.67 16.08 -16.67
CA LEU A 433 -26.74 15.09 -16.61
C LEU A 433 -27.52 15.12 -15.27
N ALA A 434 -26.84 15.28 -14.14
CA ALA A 434 -27.48 15.45 -12.84
C ALA A 434 -28.32 16.74 -12.77
N ARG A 435 -27.84 17.84 -13.37
CA ARG A 435 -28.63 19.08 -13.53
C ARG A 435 -29.84 18.91 -14.45
N MET A 436 -29.76 18.05 -15.46
CA MET A 436 -30.89 17.72 -16.34
C MET A 436 -31.97 16.95 -15.57
N TYR A 437 -31.61 15.87 -14.86
CA TYR A 437 -32.57 15.11 -14.05
C TYR A 437 -33.20 15.94 -12.94
N ARG A 438 -32.42 16.77 -12.23
CA ARG A 438 -32.96 17.66 -11.19
C ARG A 438 -34.00 18.66 -11.72
N LYS A 439 -33.95 19.02 -13.02
CA LYS A 439 -34.96 19.87 -13.67
C LYS A 439 -36.20 19.09 -14.15
N ALA A 440 -36.05 17.80 -14.46
CA ALA A 440 -37.14 16.96 -14.95
C ALA A 440 -37.95 16.32 -13.81
N ASP A 441 -37.25 15.69 -12.87
CA ASP A 441 -37.81 14.82 -11.82
C ASP A 441 -37.71 15.44 -10.41
N GLY A 442 -37.18 16.67 -10.30
CA GLY A 442 -36.97 17.39 -9.03
C GLY A 442 -35.77 16.91 -8.19
N ASP A 443 -35.32 15.67 -8.37
CA ASP A 443 -34.20 15.06 -7.65
C ASP A 443 -33.14 14.42 -8.57
N ALA A 444 -31.93 14.22 -8.06
CA ALA A 444 -30.82 13.57 -8.74
C ALA A 444 -30.84 12.02 -8.64
N SER A 445 -31.77 11.41 -7.89
CA SER A 445 -31.88 9.94 -7.75
C SER A 445 -32.04 9.20 -9.08
N ALA A 446 -32.62 9.84 -10.10
CA ALA A 446 -32.73 9.32 -11.45
C ALA A 446 -31.37 8.94 -12.09
N LEU A 447 -30.24 9.48 -11.61
CA LEU A 447 -28.89 9.09 -12.00
C LEU A 447 -28.58 7.62 -11.64
N PHE A 448 -29.12 7.13 -10.52
CA PHE A 448 -28.94 5.76 -10.03
C PHE A 448 -29.98 4.78 -10.58
N GLU A 449 -31.16 5.27 -10.95
CA GLU A 449 -32.30 4.44 -11.38
C GLU A 449 -32.31 4.19 -12.89
N ASN A 450 -31.88 5.18 -13.69
CA ASN A 450 -31.80 5.03 -15.14
C ASN A 450 -30.70 4.03 -15.53
N LYS A 451 -31.11 2.82 -15.90
CA LYS A 451 -30.24 1.67 -16.20
C LYS A 451 -29.16 1.95 -17.27
N GLU A 452 -29.41 2.85 -18.22
CA GLU A 452 -28.41 3.23 -19.22
C GLU A 452 -27.36 4.20 -18.69
N THR A 453 -27.82 5.26 -18.02
CA THR A 453 -26.97 6.26 -17.34
C THR A 453 -26.09 5.60 -16.29
N TRP A 454 -26.70 4.77 -15.43
CA TRP A 454 -25.98 4.01 -14.43
C TRP A 454 -24.93 3.11 -15.08
N ARG A 455 -25.26 2.33 -16.12
CA ARG A 455 -24.26 1.45 -16.77
C ARG A 455 -23.05 2.21 -17.33
N LYS A 456 -23.24 3.42 -17.87
CA LYS A 456 -22.17 4.24 -18.48
C LYS A 456 -21.31 4.96 -17.43
N TYR A 457 -21.92 5.53 -16.40
CA TYR A 457 -21.26 6.50 -15.51
C TYR A 457 -21.13 6.05 -14.04
N SER A 458 -21.73 4.92 -13.67
CA SER A 458 -21.75 4.36 -12.31
C SER A 458 -20.41 4.41 -11.58
N ILE A 459 -19.29 4.17 -12.27
CA ILE A 459 -17.96 4.06 -11.65
C ILE A 459 -17.57 5.22 -10.74
N PHE A 460 -17.99 6.43 -11.09
CA PHE A 460 -17.67 7.63 -10.33
C PHE A 460 -18.52 7.77 -9.06
N TYR A 461 -19.72 7.20 -9.00
CA TYR A 461 -20.68 7.45 -7.92
C TYR A 461 -21.37 6.21 -7.30
N GLU A 462 -21.13 4.99 -7.80
CA GLU A 462 -21.75 3.73 -7.33
C GLU A 462 -21.37 3.37 -5.89
N HIS A 463 -20.28 3.96 -5.39
CA HIS A 463 -19.78 3.82 -4.02
C HIS A 463 -20.45 4.80 -3.04
N TYR A 464 -21.08 5.88 -3.53
CA TYR A 464 -21.69 6.94 -2.73
C TYR A 464 -23.21 6.80 -2.63
N LYS A 465 -23.80 7.40 -1.58
CA LYS A 465 -25.25 7.55 -1.44
C LYS A 465 -25.81 8.45 -2.52
N LYS A 466 -27.08 8.27 -2.89
CA LYS A 466 -27.78 9.10 -3.89
C LYS A 466 -27.67 10.61 -3.63
N SER A 467 -27.72 11.04 -2.37
CA SER A 467 -27.58 12.45 -1.95
C SER A 467 -26.17 13.04 -2.07
N TYR A 468 -25.13 12.19 -2.14
CA TYR A 468 -23.72 12.58 -2.11
C TYR A 468 -22.98 12.18 -3.40
N TRP A 469 -23.70 12.07 -4.52
CA TRP A 469 -23.15 11.72 -5.83
C TRP A 469 -22.02 12.64 -6.31
N TRP A 470 -21.94 13.88 -5.82
CA TRP A 470 -20.95 14.89 -6.22
C TRP A 470 -19.56 14.70 -5.60
N VAL A 471 -19.42 13.81 -4.61
CA VAL A 471 -18.20 13.63 -3.80
C VAL A 471 -16.98 13.15 -4.60
N PHE A 472 -17.18 12.52 -5.77
CA PHE A 472 -16.05 12.13 -6.62
C PHE A 472 -15.24 13.33 -7.15
N ILE A 473 -15.84 14.52 -7.27
CA ILE A 473 -15.15 15.70 -7.77
C ILE A 473 -14.08 16.17 -6.76
N PRO A 474 -14.40 16.41 -5.47
CA PRO A 474 -13.38 16.60 -4.43
C PRO A 474 -12.34 15.49 -4.35
N VAL A 475 -12.72 14.21 -4.55
CA VAL A 475 -11.76 13.09 -4.53
C VAL A 475 -10.75 13.19 -5.69
N ILE A 476 -11.18 13.53 -6.91
CA ILE A 476 -10.28 13.76 -8.06
C ILE A 476 -9.36 14.96 -7.80
N ILE A 477 -9.86 16.02 -7.17
CA ILE A 477 -9.05 17.21 -6.82
C ILE A 477 -8.00 16.85 -5.74
N TYR A 478 -8.39 16.12 -4.69
CA TYR A 478 -7.50 15.57 -3.66
C TYR A 478 -6.41 14.67 -4.28
N THR A 479 -6.84 13.71 -5.10
CA THR A 479 -6.16 13.10 -6.24
C THR A 479 -4.95 13.85 -6.80
N PHE A 480 -5.29 14.89 -7.53
CA PHE A 480 -4.39 15.74 -8.28
C PHE A 480 -3.44 16.51 -7.37
N ALA A 481 -4.00 17.21 -6.37
CA ALA A 481 -3.24 18.06 -5.45
C ALA A 481 -2.20 17.25 -4.65
N ARG A 482 -2.52 16.02 -4.22
CA ARG A 482 -1.56 15.10 -3.59
C ARG A 482 -0.34 14.84 -4.49
N GLY A 483 -0.56 14.47 -5.75
CA GLY A 483 0.54 14.19 -6.68
C GLY A 483 1.39 15.44 -6.97
N VAL A 484 0.74 16.60 -7.14
CA VAL A 484 1.41 17.89 -7.36
C VAL A 484 2.25 18.30 -6.15
N ILE A 485 1.73 18.22 -4.92
CA ILE A 485 2.46 18.61 -3.69
C ILE A 485 3.74 17.79 -3.53
N ILE A 486 3.67 16.48 -3.75
CA ILE A 486 4.83 15.59 -3.59
C ILE A 486 5.88 15.89 -4.66
N ALA A 487 5.49 15.99 -5.93
CA ALA A 487 6.44 16.17 -7.04
C ALA A 487 6.98 17.59 -7.20
N ALA A 488 6.16 18.63 -7.00
CA ALA A 488 6.60 20.02 -7.06
C ALA A 488 7.35 20.46 -5.79
N GLY A 489 7.11 19.80 -4.67
CA GLY A 489 7.83 20.01 -3.41
C GLY A 489 9.13 19.22 -3.27
N ASP A 490 9.59 18.50 -4.31
CA ASP A 490 10.81 17.69 -4.24
C ASP A 490 12.02 18.54 -3.81
N GLY A 491 12.81 18.00 -2.88
CA GLY A 491 13.87 18.70 -2.15
C GLY A 491 13.41 19.48 -0.91
N HIS A 492 12.13 19.87 -0.81
CA HIS A 492 11.60 20.71 0.26
C HIS A 492 10.65 19.95 1.20
N GLY A 493 11.22 19.10 2.06
CA GLY A 493 10.49 18.19 2.95
C GLY A 493 9.36 18.84 3.77
N LEU A 494 9.59 20.03 4.36
CA LEU A 494 8.56 20.71 5.17
C LEU A 494 7.33 21.11 4.34
N PHE A 495 7.52 21.60 3.12
CA PHE A 495 6.43 21.99 2.23
C PHE A 495 5.60 20.76 1.83
N GLN A 496 6.28 19.67 1.45
CA GLN A 496 5.59 18.41 1.12
C GLN A 496 4.81 17.85 2.32
N THR A 497 5.43 17.72 3.50
CA THR A 497 4.78 17.13 4.67
C THR A 497 3.66 18.02 5.20
N GLY A 498 3.86 19.34 5.24
CA GLY A 498 2.84 20.30 5.69
C GLY A 498 1.66 20.37 4.73
N GLY A 499 1.93 20.46 3.42
CA GLY A 499 0.89 20.42 2.38
C GLY A 499 0.10 19.11 2.40
N GLN A 500 0.80 17.98 2.55
CA GLN A 500 0.15 16.67 2.67
C GLN A 500 -0.69 16.57 3.95
N LEU A 501 -0.22 17.09 5.09
CA LEU A 501 -0.97 17.07 6.36
C LEU A 501 -2.29 17.85 6.24
N ILE A 502 -2.25 19.04 5.65
CA ILE A 502 -3.43 19.88 5.38
C ILE A 502 -4.40 19.15 4.45
N LEU A 503 -3.89 18.56 3.36
CA LEU A 503 -4.68 17.86 2.36
C LEU A 503 -5.36 16.59 2.92
N GLU A 504 -4.66 15.79 3.72
CA GLU A 504 -5.25 14.62 4.38
C GLU A 504 -6.26 15.02 5.48
N ALA A 505 -6.05 16.16 6.15
CA ALA A 505 -6.96 16.68 7.18
C ALA A 505 -8.27 17.21 6.57
N ILE A 506 -8.21 17.97 5.47
CA ILE A 506 -9.39 18.43 4.72
C ILE A 506 -10.22 17.23 4.23
N MET A 507 -9.55 16.20 3.70
CA MET A 507 -10.21 14.99 3.23
C MET A 507 -10.84 14.18 4.39
N LEU A 508 -10.16 14.07 5.54
CA LEU A 508 -10.72 13.44 6.74
C LEU A 508 -11.97 14.18 7.23
N LEU A 509 -11.90 15.50 7.32
CA LEU A 509 -12.99 16.37 7.75
C LEU A 509 -14.22 16.19 6.83
N MET A 510 -14.01 16.16 5.51
CA MET A 510 -15.05 15.88 4.53
C MET A 510 -15.72 14.52 4.75
N LEU A 511 -14.93 13.46 4.99
CA LEU A 511 -15.48 12.11 5.22
C LEU A 511 -16.25 12.00 6.53
N ILE A 512 -15.78 12.62 7.62
CA ILE A 512 -16.44 12.59 8.93
C ILE A 512 -17.79 13.29 8.90
N PHE A 513 -17.88 14.47 8.27
CA PHE A 513 -19.10 15.26 8.20
C PHE A 513 -20.14 14.66 7.24
N PHE A 514 -19.76 14.33 5.99
CA PHE A 514 -20.74 13.90 4.99
C PHE A 514 -21.05 12.40 5.02
N ARG A 515 -20.13 11.56 5.52
CA ARG A 515 -20.23 10.09 5.54
C ARG A 515 -20.80 9.54 4.21
N PRO A 516 -20.12 9.80 3.08
CA PRO A 516 -20.75 9.80 1.77
C PRO A 516 -21.02 8.41 1.19
N TYR A 517 -20.35 7.36 1.69
CA TYR A 517 -20.44 6.02 1.11
C TYR A 517 -21.80 5.36 1.34
N ALA A 518 -22.25 4.53 0.39
CA ALA A 518 -23.56 3.89 0.44
C ALA A 518 -23.74 2.95 1.64
N HIS A 519 -22.73 2.11 1.94
CA HIS A 519 -22.77 1.18 3.07
C HIS A 519 -22.17 1.77 4.35
N LYS A 520 -22.74 1.38 5.51
CA LYS A 520 -22.18 1.75 6.83
C LYS A 520 -20.74 1.25 6.99
N SER A 521 -20.45 0.00 6.61
CA SER A 521 -19.10 -0.58 6.64
C SER A 521 -18.10 0.20 5.79
N SER A 522 -18.47 0.58 4.57
CA SER A 522 -17.61 1.37 3.68
C SER A 522 -17.26 2.73 4.27
N ASN A 523 -18.20 3.41 4.94
CA ASN A 523 -17.88 4.67 5.64
C ASN A 523 -16.85 4.45 6.75
N TRP A 524 -17.04 3.41 7.59
CA TRP A 524 -16.08 3.10 8.65
C TRP A 524 -14.69 2.75 8.08
N ILE A 525 -14.62 1.88 7.06
CA ILE A 525 -13.34 1.48 6.43
C ILE A 525 -12.62 2.69 5.82
N SER A 526 -13.30 3.51 5.00
CA SER A 526 -12.66 4.66 4.36
C SER A 526 -12.27 5.75 5.35
N ILE A 527 -13.05 5.98 6.43
CA ILE A 527 -12.66 6.87 7.53
C ILE A 527 -11.42 6.31 8.26
N THR A 528 -11.39 5.01 8.60
CA THR A 528 -10.23 4.39 9.25
C THR A 528 -8.97 4.50 8.40
N ILE A 529 -9.05 4.22 7.10
CA ILE A 529 -7.93 4.42 6.16
C ILE A 529 -7.47 5.87 6.19
N GLN A 530 -8.39 6.84 6.14
CA GLN A 530 -8.05 8.26 6.12
C GLN A 530 -7.44 8.76 7.43
N VAL A 531 -7.89 8.25 8.59
CA VAL A 531 -7.27 8.53 9.90
C VAL A 531 -5.82 8.02 9.95
N VAL A 532 -5.57 6.79 9.49
CA VAL A 532 -4.20 6.22 9.49
C VAL A 532 -3.32 6.89 8.44
N LYS A 533 -3.87 7.38 7.32
CA LYS A 533 -3.15 8.28 6.38
C LYS A 533 -2.71 9.58 7.05
N LEU A 534 -3.64 10.28 7.72
CA LEU A 534 -3.34 11.53 8.42
C LEU A 534 -2.29 11.31 9.52
N LEU A 535 -2.47 10.27 10.35
CA LEU A 535 -1.54 9.93 11.43
C LEU A 535 -0.17 9.51 10.88
N SER A 536 -0.13 8.84 9.72
CA SER A 536 1.14 8.53 9.03
C SER A 536 1.91 9.79 8.67
N VAL A 537 1.23 10.80 8.10
CA VAL A 537 1.87 12.06 7.70
C VAL A 537 2.30 12.88 8.91
N LEU A 538 1.53 12.83 10.01
CA LEU A 538 1.91 13.42 11.30
C LEU A 538 3.17 12.75 11.88
N CYS A 539 3.32 11.43 11.77
CA CYS A 539 4.58 10.76 12.14
C CYS A 539 5.74 11.14 11.22
N ILE A 540 5.49 11.33 9.92
CA ILE A 540 6.53 11.70 8.94
C ILE A 540 7.06 13.13 9.17
N LEU A 541 6.24 14.02 9.72
CA LEU A 541 6.65 15.38 10.10
C LEU A 541 7.85 15.39 11.07
N VAL A 542 7.99 14.39 11.95
CA VAL A 542 9.16 14.19 12.84
C VAL A 542 10.48 13.98 12.07
N PHE A 543 10.42 13.51 10.83
CA PHE A 543 11.60 13.28 9.98
C PHE A 543 12.04 14.52 9.19
N VAL A 544 11.34 15.65 9.33
CA VAL A 544 11.73 16.92 8.70
C VAL A 544 12.90 17.54 9.48
N ASP A 545 14.05 17.71 8.82
CA ASP A 545 15.29 18.19 9.45
C ASP A 545 15.16 19.59 10.08
N GLN A 546 14.28 20.42 9.54
CA GLN A 546 14.04 21.81 9.98
C GLN A 546 13.43 21.90 11.38
N ILE A 547 12.89 20.79 11.92
CA ILE A 547 12.35 20.73 13.29
C ILE A 547 13.48 20.44 14.30
N GLY A 548 14.69 20.13 13.85
CA GLY A 548 15.88 19.98 14.71
C GLY A 548 15.84 18.77 15.65
N MET A 549 14.94 17.81 15.42
CA MET A 549 14.81 16.62 16.28
C MET A 549 16.02 15.68 16.11
N SER A 550 16.50 15.15 17.24
CA SER A 550 17.57 14.16 17.27
C SER A 550 17.14 12.83 16.63
N ASP A 551 18.13 12.03 16.23
CA ASP A 551 17.89 10.85 15.39
C ASP A 551 17.21 9.67 16.13
N ALA A 552 17.38 9.55 17.45
CA ALA A 552 16.74 8.49 18.23
C ALA A 552 15.19 8.60 18.25
N PRO A 553 14.58 9.77 18.52
CA PRO A 553 13.15 10.01 18.26
C PRO A 553 12.70 9.65 16.85
N LYS A 554 13.48 10.01 15.81
CA LYS A 554 13.16 9.64 14.41
C LYS A 554 13.10 8.11 14.24
N ALA A 555 14.04 7.37 14.82
CA ALA A 555 14.03 5.91 14.78
C ALA A 555 12.80 5.28 15.44
N ILE A 556 12.46 5.73 16.65
CA ILE A 556 11.29 5.25 17.41
C ILE A 556 10.00 5.54 16.63
N THR A 557 9.83 6.77 16.14
CA THR A 557 8.68 7.16 15.33
C THR A 557 8.60 6.36 14.02
N GLY A 558 9.74 6.01 13.41
CA GLY A 558 9.81 5.10 12.26
C GLY A 558 9.25 3.71 12.55
N ILE A 559 9.62 3.11 13.69
CA ILE A 559 9.11 1.79 14.11
C ILE A 559 7.60 1.85 14.36
N VAL A 560 7.12 2.89 15.06
CA VAL A 560 5.68 3.11 15.31
C VAL A 560 4.90 3.27 13.99
N LEU A 561 5.47 4.01 13.03
CA LEU A 561 4.88 4.22 11.71
C LEU A 561 4.77 2.91 10.90
N VAL A 562 5.83 2.09 10.90
CA VAL A 562 5.81 0.74 10.28
C VAL A 562 4.77 -0.16 10.94
N ALA A 563 4.70 -0.19 12.27
CA ALA A 563 3.74 -1.01 13.01
C ALA A 563 2.29 -0.60 12.67
N MET A 564 1.98 0.70 12.72
CA MET A 564 0.66 1.24 12.38
C MET A 564 0.24 0.91 10.94
N GLN A 565 1.15 1.11 9.97
CA GLN A 565 0.86 0.82 8.56
C GLN A 565 0.67 -0.69 8.30
N SER A 566 1.45 -1.53 8.98
CA SER A 566 1.34 -2.99 8.92
C SER A 566 0.01 -3.50 9.49
N VAL A 567 -0.44 -2.96 10.63
CA VAL A 567 -1.72 -3.35 11.26
C VAL A 567 -2.90 -3.06 10.34
N LEU A 568 -2.98 -1.86 9.74
CA LEU A 568 -4.08 -1.57 8.80
C LEU A 568 -4.03 -2.45 7.54
N THR A 569 -2.84 -2.74 7.01
CA THR A 569 -2.69 -3.68 5.89
C THR A 569 -3.17 -5.08 6.24
N GLY A 570 -2.82 -5.59 7.43
CA GLY A 570 -3.31 -6.89 7.93
C GLY A 570 -4.83 -6.93 8.07
N LEU A 571 -5.43 -5.88 8.65
CA LEU A 571 -6.89 -5.76 8.79
C LEU A 571 -7.60 -5.74 7.43
N LEU A 572 -7.09 -4.99 6.45
CA LEU A 572 -7.65 -4.98 5.09
C LEU A 572 -7.53 -6.35 4.42
N ALA A 573 -6.38 -7.03 4.54
CA ALA A 573 -6.18 -8.38 4.02
C ALA A 573 -7.19 -9.38 4.60
N ILE A 574 -7.39 -9.38 5.92
CA ILE A 574 -8.37 -10.24 6.60
C ILE A 574 -9.79 -9.97 6.09
N LEU A 575 -10.19 -8.69 5.97
CA LEU A 575 -11.52 -8.31 5.46
C LEU A 575 -11.77 -8.79 4.02
N ILE A 576 -10.75 -8.76 3.16
CA ILE A 576 -10.83 -9.26 1.77
C ILE A 576 -11.00 -10.79 1.76
N ILE A 577 -10.21 -11.50 2.57
CA ILE A 577 -10.27 -12.97 2.69
C ILE A 577 -11.66 -13.39 3.20
N VAL A 578 -12.19 -12.72 4.22
CA VAL A 578 -13.54 -12.96 4.76
C VAL A 578 -14.61 -12.67 3.71
N ASN A 579 -14.54 -11.55 2.99
CA ASN A 579 -15.48 -11.24 1.90
C ASN A 579 -15.43 -12.28 0.77
N GLY A 580 -14.23 -12.74 0.39
CA GLY A 580 -14.03 -13.79 -0.60
C GLY A 580 -14.60 -15.14 -0.15
N LEU A 581 -14.34 -15.53 1.09
CA LEU A 581 -14.93 -16.73 1.71
C LEU A 581 -16.45 -16.65 1.78
N ILE A 582 -17.04 -15.52 2.15
CA ILE A 582 -18.49 -15.31 2.15
C ILE A 582 -19.06 -15.44 0.74
N HIS A 583 -18.39 -14.90 -0.28
CA HIS A 583 -18.83 -15.02 -1.67
C HIS A 583 -18.72 -16.46 -2.21
N LEU A 584 -17.69 -17.21 -1.81
CA LEU A 584 -17.50 -18.62 -2.20
C LEU A 584 -18.44 -19.57 -1.44
N CYS A 585 -18.66 -19.32 -0.14
CA CYS A 585 -19.50 -20.14 0.72
C CYS A 585 -21.00 -19.82 0.62
N ARG A 586 -21.37 -18.63 0.10
CA ARG A 586 -22.78 -18.33 -0.23
C ARG A 586 -23.27 -19.32 -1.28
N THR A 587 -24.04 -20.29 -0.81
CA THR A 587 -24.58 -21.37 -1.62
C THR A 587 -25.30 -20.77 -2.80
N ASN A 588 -24.86 -21.10 -4.02
CA ASN A 588 -25.38 -20.57 -5.27
C ASN A 588 -26.91 -20.47 -5.19
N PRO A 589 -27.51 -19.26 -5.32
CA PRO A 589 -28.94 -19.06 -5.06
C PRO A 589 -29.81 -19.93 -5.97
N HIS A 590 -29.34 -20.31 -7.16
CA HIS A 590 -30.02 -21.28 -8.01
C HIS A 590 -30.04 -22.70 -7.44
N ARG A 591 -29.06 -23.10 -6.62
CA ARG A 591 -29.07 -24.39 -5.89
C ARG A 591 -29.99 -24.34 -4.66
N LYS A 592 -30.16 -23.18 -4.03
CA LYS A 592 -31.21 -22.99 -2.99
C LYS A 592 -32.60 -23.02 -3.62
N ALA A 593 -32.85 -22.19 -4.63
CA ALA A 593 -34.11 -22.15 -5.35
C ALA A 593 -34.48 -23.50 -6.01
N ARG A 594 -33.50 -24.24 -6.57
CA ARG A 594 -33.75 -25.62 -7.02
C ARG A 594 -34.12 -26.56 -5.88
N LYS A 595 -33.43 -26.50 -4.74
CA LYS A 595 -33.78 -27.32 -3.56
C LYS A 595 -35.10 -26.94 -2.91
N GLU A 596 -35.49 -25.67 -3.00
CA GLU A 596 -36.79 -25.17 -2.53
C GLU A 596 -37.90 -25.60 -3.49
N ALA A 597 -37.67 -25.55 -4.81
CA ALA A 597 -38.58 -26.09 -5.82
C ALA A 597 -38.68 -27.63 -5.80
N GLU A 598 -37.57 -28.35 -5.59
CA GLU A 598 -37.53 -29.79 -5.37
C GLU A 598 -38.35 -30.15 -4.12
N LYS A 599 -38.10 -29.49 -2.98
CA LYS A 599 -38.92 -29.68 -1.77
C LYS A 599 -40.40 -29.37 -1.98
N GLN A 600 -40.74 -28.30 -2.70
CA GLN A 600 -42.14 -27.99 -3.04
C GLN A 600 -42.75 -29.08 -3.92
N ARG A 601 -41.97 -29.69 -4.82
CA ARG A 601 -42.42 -30.81 -5.66
C ARG A 601 -42.59 -32.10 -4.85
N ASP A 602 -41.62 -32.42 -4.00
CA ASP A 602 -41.64 -33.59 -3.11
C ASP A 602 -42.83 -33.52 -2.12
N THR A 603 -43.15 -32.32 -1.63
CA THR A 603 -44.33 -32.06 -0.76
C THR A 603 -45.66 -32.22 -1.50
N LEU A 604 -45.66 -32.18 -2.84
CA LEU A 604 -46.86 -32.34 -3.68
C LEU A 604 -47.00 -33.76 -4.26
N THR A 605 -45.99 -34.62 -4.13
CA THR A 605 -46.15 -36.08 -4.26
C THR A 605 -46.92 -36.59 -3.04
N PRO A 606 -48.14 -37.14 -3.18
CA PRO A 606 -48.84 -37.75 -2.06
C PRO A 606 -48.03 -38.95 -1.55
N LEU A 607 -48.17 -39.23 -0.25
CA LEU A 607 -47.48 -40.35 0.38
C LEU A 607 -47.75 -41.67 -0.36
N ASP A 608 -46.73 -42.52 -0.36
CA ASP A 608 -46.82 -43.93 -0.75
C ASP A 608 -48.06 -44.58 -0.08
N PRO A 609 -49.07 -45.04 -0.85
CA PRO A 609 -50.38 -45.41 -0.28
C PRO A 609 -50.32 -46.60 0.68
N HIS A 610 -49.21 -47.34 0.72
CA HIS A 610 -48.95 -48.37 1.72
C HIS A 610 -48.68 -47.82 3.13
N ALA A 611 -48.23 -46.57 3.29
CA ALA A 611 -47.93 -45.99 4.60
C ALA A 611 -49.18 -45.52 5.37
N SER A 612 -50.32 -45.36 4.69
CA SER A 612 -51.58 -44.86 5.29
C SER A 612 -52.48 -45.92 5.93
N PHE A 613 -52.11 -47.21 5.87
CA PHE A 613 -52.95 -48.32 6.38
C PHE A 613 -52.60 -48.83 7.78
N LEU A 614 -51.62 -48.23 8.48
CA LEU A 614 -51.09 -48.75 9.76
C LEU A 614 -51.14 -47.78 10.96
N ASP A 615 -51.97 -46.72 10.92
CA ASP A 615 -52.24 -45.86 12.10
C ASP A 615 -53.74 -45.46 12.17
N PRO A 616 -54.60 -46.27 12.82
CA PRO A 616 -56.03 -45.96 12.95
C PRO A 616 -56.34 -44.85 13.97
N GLU A 617 -55.43 -44.52 14.90
CA GLU A 617 -55.77 -43.67 16.06
C GLU A 617 -55.96 -42.19 15.70
N ARG A 618 -55.38 -41.72 14.58
CA ARG A 618 -55.28 -40.29 14.30
C ARG A 618 -56.60 -39.61 13.91
N TRP A 619 -57.62 -40.37 13.52
CA TRP A 619 -58.94 -39.83 13.17
C TRP A 619 -59.82 -39.50 14.38
N GLN A 620 -59.60 -40.15 15.53
CA GLN A 620 -60.55 -40.10 16.65
C GLN A 620 -60.42 -38.87 17.56
N LYS A 621 -59.40 -38.02 17.35
CA LYS A 621 -59.11 -36.81 18.15
C LYS A 621 -59.59 -35.48 17.58
N ARG A 622 -60.41 -35.46 16.51
CA ARG A 622 -60.75 -34.20 15.80
C ARG A 622 -62.24 -33.81 15.74
N THR A 623 -63.12 -34.51 16.45
CA THR A 623 -64.57 -34.20 16.43
C THR A 623 -65.20 -34.27 17.83
N THR A 624 -64.95 -33.27 18.66
CA THR A 624 -65.80 -32.92 19.81
C THR A 624 -65.81 -31.41 20.08
N PHE A 625 -67.02 -30.84 20.07
CA PHE A 625 -67.42 -29.57 20.69
C PHE A 625 -67.71 -29.84 22.19
N GLU A 626 -67.79 -28.90 23.13
CA GLU A 626 -67.66 -27.42 23.13
C GLU A 626 -67.11 -27.03 24.54
N SER A 627 -66.41 -25.92 24.81
CA SER A 627 -66.99 -24.59 25.09
C SER A 627 -65.99 -23.69 25.83
N LEU A 628 -66.24 -22.38 25.75
CA LEU A 628 -65.79 -21.21 26.57
C LEU A 628 -64.83 -21.52 27.76
N ASP A 629 -63.70 -20.83 27.94
CA ASP A 629 -63.63 -19.40 28.30
C ASP A 629 -62.16 -18.87 28.24
N GLY A 630 -61.95 -17.55 28.37
CA GLY A 630 -60.73 -17.00 29.01
C GLY A 630 -59.47 -16.66 28.18
N ASN A 631 -59.54 -15.57 27.40
CA ASN A 631 -58.52 -14.49 27.40
C ASN A 631 -57.03 -14.78 27.02
N LYS A 632 -56.65 -14.54 25.74
CA LYS A 632 -55.48 -13.72 25.29
C LYS A 632 -55.19 -13.89 23.77
N PRO A 633 -54.89 -12.81 23.00
CA PRO A 633 -54.65 -12.92 21.56
C PRO A 633 -53.19 -13.24 21.22
N TYR A 634 -52.96 -14.22 20.33
CA TYR A 634 -51.71 -14.36 19.60
C TYR A 634 -51.88 -13.85 18.16
N VAL A 635 -51.09 -12.82 17.82
CA VAL A 635 -51.08 -12.18 16.50
C VAL A 635 -50.30 -13.02 15.50
N VAL A 636 -50.87 -13.30 14.33
CA VAL A 636 -50.14 -13.80 13.16
C VAL A 636 -50.02 -12.66 12.15
N ASP A 637 -48.80 -12.17 11.97
CA ASP A 637 -48.46 -11.07 11.06
C ASP A 637 -48.52 -11.53 9.60
N THR A 638 -49.63 -11.23 8.93
CA THR A 638 -49.74 -11.34 7.47
C THR A 638 -49.29 -10.04 6.80
N SER A 639 -47.98 -9.84 6.70
CA SER A 639 -47.41 -8.79 5.85
C SER A 639 -46.37 -9.35 4.88
N ARG A 640 -46.46 -8.88 3.61
CA ARG A 640 -45.55 -9.11 2.46
C ARG A 640 -45.94 -10.23 1.47
N TYR A 641 -46.93 -9.94 0.63
CA TYR A 641 -46.83 -9.98 -0.84
C TYR A 641 -48.12 -9.42 -1.44
N ASP A 642 -48.12 -8.15 -1.88
CA ASP A 642 -48.92 -7.72 -3.05
C ASP A 642 -48.70 -6.24 -3.42
N HIS A 643 -48.09 -6.00 -4.58
CA HIS A 643 -48.11 -4.70 -5.26
C HIS A 643 -48.16 -4.90 -6.79
N ILE A 644 -49.33 -5.28 -7.28
CA ILE A 644 -49.79 -4.90 -8.61
C ILE A 644 -51.09 -4.12 -8.41
N ARG A 645 -51.09 -2.83 -8.74
CA ARG A 645 -52.34 -2.05 -8.84
C ARG A 645 -52.23 -1.03 -9.97
N LYS A 646 -53.13 -1.15 -10.95
CA LYS A 646 -53.55 -0.05 -11.83
C LYS A 646 -54.89 0.51 -11.31
N PRO A 647 -55.27 1.74 -11.67
CA PRO A 647 -56.25 2.50 -10.90
C PRO A 647 -57.69 2.28 -11.37
N SER A 648 -58.63 2.41 -10.44
CA SER A 648 -60.02 2.75 -10.70
C SER A 648 -60.54 3.68 -9.59
N SER A 649 -61.47 4.56 -9.98
CA SER A 649 -62.10 5.59 -9.15
C SER A 649 -63.02 5.02 -8.05
N THR A 650 -63.34 5.83 -7.04
CA THR A 650 -64.70 6.38 -6.80
C THR A 650 -64.93 6.80 -5.32
N SER A 651 -65.23 8.10 -5.13
CA SER A 651 -66.00 8.80 -4.07
C SER A 651 -66.03 8.40 -2.58
N MET A 652 -66.13 9.45 -1.73
CA MET A 652 -66.87 9.50 -0.44
C MET A 652 -66.29 8.68 0.75
N GLN A 653 -66.38 9.11 2.01
CA GLN A 653 -66.81 10.39 2.62
C GLN A 653 -66.13 10.53 3.99
N MET A 654 -65.89 11.75 4.49
CA MET A 654 -65.19 12.00 5.76
C MET A 654 -66.16 12.61 6.80
N PRO A 655 -66.23 12.09 8.05
CA PRO A 655 -67.01 12.73 9.12
C PRO A 655 -66.26 13.92 9.73
N LEU A 656 -66.96 15.03 9.92
CA LEU A 656 -66.52 16.24 10.63
C LEU A 656 -66.84 16.14 12.13
N LEU A 657 -66.12 16.91 12.96
CA LEU A 657 -66.57 17.61 14.20
C LEU A 657 -65.43 18.58 14.66
N PRO A 658 -65.67 19.65 15.45
CA PRO A 658 -65.65 20.99 14.82
C PRO A 658 -64.91 22.12 15.59
N HIS A 659 -64.88 23.31 14.95
CA HIS A 659 -64.73 24.69 15.47
C HIS A 659 -63.56 25.07 16.42
N VAL A 660 -62.79 26.10 16.02
CA VAL A 660 -62.88 27.51 16.50
C VAL A 660 -62.31 28.41 15.38
N SER A 661 -62.68 29.70 15.31
CA SER A 661 -62.50 30.56 14.13
C SER A 661 -62.01 31.99 14.41
N LEU A 662 -61.15 32.51 13.50
CA LEU A 662 -60.89 33.94 13.16
C LEU A 662 -60.07 34.81 14.16
N PRO A 663 -59.49 35.96 13.74
CA PRO A 663 -58.85 36.28 12.44
C PRO A 663 -57.55 37.13 12.55
N SER A 664 -56.92 37.42 11.39
CA SER A 664 -56.33 38.74 10.99
C SER A 664 -54.86 38.77 10.49
N GLN A 665 -54.72 39.10 9.20
CA GLN A 665 -53.68 39.87 8.47
C GLN A 665 -52.17 39.80 8.79
N TYR A 666 -51.37 39.59 7.72
CA TYR A 666 -50.08 40.22 7.28
C TYR A 666 -49.31 39.16 6.44
N ARG A 667 -49.27 39.19 5.11
CA ARG A 667 -48.49 40.02 4.15
C ARG A 667 -46.96 39.80 4.16
N THR A 668 -46.39 39.60 2.96
CA THR A 668 -44.94 39.49 2.59
C THR A 668 -44.20 38.25 3.09
N SER A 669 -43.62 37.36 2.26
CA SER A 669 -42.57 37.48 1.19
C SER A 669 -41.18 37.14 1.73
N ARG A 670 -40.55 36.05 1.23
CA ARG A 670 -39.16 35.97 0.71
C ARG A 670 -38.58 34.55 0.59
N TYR A 671 -37.67 34.43 -0.38
CA TYR A 671 -36.48 33.55 -0.54
C TYR A 671 -36.61 32.02 -0.38
#